data_AF-A0A8H7LN54-F1
#
_entry.id   AF-A0A8H7LN54-F1
#
_cell.length_a   1.000
_cell.length_b   1.000
_cell.length_c   1.000
_cell.angle_alpha   90.00
_cell.angle_beta   90.00
_cell.angle_gamma   90.00
#
_symmetry.space_group_name_H-M   'P 1'
#
loop_
_entity.id
_entity.type
_entity.pdbx_description
1 polymer ?
#
loop_
_entity_poly.entity_id
_entity_poly.type
_entity_poly.pdbx_seq_one_letter_code
_entity_poly.pdbx_strand_id
1 'polypeptide(L)'
;MASTNKSSTVLGAIDNLLLRVGAALPSSDPQDMHAYATRAPSQQFLREILDVTQSVSNALVTMLPVSDSKIISLLKEHATHDQVVFERQDLSQRAGELLPDQGHHWVEDIPLDPKLRPDFILSRAEIWAKSAKMEVYQSDENGQNTLTCAGSAVVLDLTFEKSVAGADHHSIRLVSLKSSYPTTSESAPVTQPPNTVEDLLGADITAYINEVTREGADATKAAQLAWRVMAHIRYIMLLDSQAAQEAKNGGTGARWFAEVGILSPKVIDLACQEAAGLASQLGAPKAPLDIFLRRAHAFPLINLNSPSISFLIGMTPISYLSLLKASTNHVEGPPSDPQPNIDIPNNLLRRFVAQHPTPPGITTCNLIVVSGNQSNSEPTHPTPPRIPYFPLLGVSSMPSQSHAFPLPDGDSSWVLDFGAKGLVMRRSAMQALVQALGHVGDIDVTLSGMGFMNLGMGLISGENPGWVSMLLQKRSRIITEHLYTTQTSPNRLYPPIHLTLRVPNEAGFVLGRVRVRNMAEVWTILEIVREQCWLNNTISSYVWEETPQHTDTLEAPGLENLLSGKFLSIPTQMNISTGSAPLSLLLQFPVPCKGGVPSVVQLMASYDPTAPRGTRIQFGALDSKLPVTETLGQFENQVDEVVRRAGPLAAVGWLHAQLKAV
;
A
#
# COMPACT_ATOMS: atom_id res chain seq x y z
N MET A 1 -37.88 20.24 -1.41
CA MET A 1 -38.80 19.29 -2.07
C MET A 1 -38.43 19.22 -3.54
N ALA A 2 -37.61 18.24 -3.92
CA ALA A 2 -37.22 18.02 -5.32
C ALA A 2 -38.12 16.93 -5.90
N SER A 3 -38.71 17.19 -7.07
CA SER A 3 -39.66 16.30 -7.74
C SER A 3 -38.98 15.01 -8.20
N THR A 4 -39.48 13.88 -7.70
CA THR A 4 -39.16 12.55 -8.19
C THR A 4 -39.89 12.32 -9.51
N ASN A 5 -39.30 12.77 -10.63
CA ASN A 5 -39.76 12.38 -11.96
C ASN A 5 -39.54 10.87 -12.12
N LYS A 6 -40.61 10.09 -11.99
CA LYS A 6 -40.64 8.67 -12.36
C LYS A 6 -40.59 8.57 -13.88
N SER A 7 -39.50 8.03 -14.41
CA SER A 7 -39.33 7.72 -15.83
C SER A 7 -40.34 6.65 -16.26
N SER A 8 -41.14 6.94 -17.30
CA SER A 8 -42.19 6.05 -17.82
C SER A 8 -41.69 4.98 -18.80
N THR A 9 -40.39 4.97 -19.13
CA THR A 9 -39.76 4.02 -20.06
C THR A 9 -38.42 3.54 -19.51
N VAL A 10 -38.01 2.31 -19.83
CA VAL A 10 -36.72 1.73 -19.42
C VAL A 10 -35.55 2.54 -20.00
N LEU A 11 -35.65 3.01 -21.25
CA LEU A 11 -34.69 3.95 -21.81
C LEU A 11 -34.64 5.27 -21.05
N GLY A 12 -35.78 5.83 -20.64
CA GLY A 12 -35.82 7.07 -19.86
C GLY A 12 -35.27 6.91 -18.43
N ALA A 13 -35.29 5.68 -17.90
CA ALA A 13 -34.64 5.33 -16.64
C ALA A 13 -33.12 5.21 -16.81
N ILE A 14 -32.66 4.61 -17.91
CA ILE A 14 -31.24 4.51 -18.28
C ILE A 14 -30.66 5.91 -18.57
N ASP A 15 -31.35 6.76 -19.34
CA ASP A 15 -30.90 8.14 -19.61
C ASP A 15 -30.86 9.00 -18.34
N ASN A 16 -31.85 8.89 -17.45
CA ASN A 16 -31.80 9.59 -16.15
C ASN A 16 -30.67 9.06 -15.26
N LEU A 17 -30.40 7.75 -15.31
CA LEU A 17 -29.27 7.16 -14.61
C LEU A 17 -27.96 7.70 -15.15
N LEU A 18 -27.73 7.66 -16.46
CA LEU A 18 -26.49 8.14 -17.09
C LEU A 18 -26.29 9.64 -16.89
N LEU A 19 -27.35 10.45 -16.90
CA LEU A 19 -27.28 11.88 -16.58
C LEU A 19 -26.95 12.13 -15.11
N ARG A 20 -27.47 11.32 -14.17
CA ARG A 20 -27.16 11.43 -12.74
C ARG A 20 -25.79 10.86 -12.38
N VAL A 21 -25.43 9.71 -12.95
CA VAL A 21 -24.12 9.06 -12.81
C VAL A 21 -23.04 9.93 -13.44
N GLY A 22 -23.25 10.46 -14.66
CA GLY A 22 -22.34 11.39 -15.31
C GLY A 22 -22.13 12.70 -14.55
N ALA A 23 -23.11 13.16 -13.77
CA ALA A 23 -23.00 14.36 -12.93
C ALA A 23 -22.47 14.08 -11.51
N ALA A 24 -22.57 12.84 -11.02
CA ALA A 24 -22.24 12.47 -9.63
C ALA A 24 -21.00 11.57 -9.50
N LEU A 25 -20.38 11.13 -10.60
CA LEU A 25 -19.09 10.45 -10.58
C LEU A 25 -18.01 11.37 -9.99
N PRO A 26 -17.47 11.09 -8.79
CA PRO A 26 -16.33 11.84 -8.25
C PRO A 26 -15.03 11.58 -9.04
N SER A 27 -14.99 10.51 -9.83
CA SER A 27 -13.88 10.10 -10.69
C SER A 27 -14.41 9.22 -11.83
N SER A 28 -13.73 9.24 -12.98
CA SER A 28 -14.02 8.36 -14.13
C SER A 28 -13.30 7.02 -14.05
N ASP A 29 -12.48 6.79 -13.02
CA ASP A 29 -11.76 5.54 -12.82
C ASP A 29 -12.67 4.48 -12.18
N PRO A 30 -12.91 3.31 -12.81
CA PRO A 30 -13.63 2.20 -12.19
C PRO A 30 -12.98 1.71 -10.88
N GLN A 31 -11.67 1.96 -10.67
CA GLN A 31 -10.98 1.65 -9.41
C GLN A 31 -11.35 2.62 -8.28
N ASP A 32 -11.87 3.81 -8.59
CA ASP A 32 -12.42 4.69 -7.58
C ASP A 32 -13.86 4.33 -7.20
N MET A 33 -14.54 3.49 -7.98
CA MET A 33 -15.95 3.12 -7.82
C MET A 33 -16.21 1.99 -6.82
N HIS A 34 -15.39 1.90 -5.77
CA HIS A 34 -15.60 0.97 -4.67
C HIS A 34 -15.33 1.59 -3.30
N ALA A 35 -15.96 1.04 -2.26
CA ALA A 35 -15.92 1.60 -0.90
C ALA A 35 -14.51 1.72 -0.29
N TYR A 36 -13.55 0.93 -0.77
CA TYR A 36 -12.17 0.90 -0.29
C TYR A 36 -11.18 1.73 -1.13
N ALA A 37 -11.66 2.54 -2.06
CA ALA A 37 -10.81 3.33 -2.93
C ALA A 37 -10.25 4.56 -2.18
N THR A 38 -9.14 5.11 -2.66
CA THR A 38 -8.55 6.32 -2.08
C THR A 38 -9.53 7.51 -2.13
N ARG A 39 -10.34 7.58 -3.20
CA ARG A 39 -11.45 8.52 -3.41
C ARG A 39 -12.79 7.80 -3.53
N ALA A 40 -13.15 7.03 -2.51
CA ALA A 40 -14.40 6.27 -2.53
C ALA A 40 -15.65 7.19 -2.66
N PRO A 41 -16.62 6.84 -3.53
CA PRO A 41 -17.90 7.52 -3.62
C PRO A 41 -18.73 7.29 -2.35
N SER A 42 -19.79 8.08 -2.17
CA SER A 42 -20.71 7.90 -1.04
C SER A 42 -21.43 6.54 -1.13
N GLN A 43 -21.65 5.90 0.02
CA GLN A 43 -22.36 4.61 0.07
C GLN A 43 -23.78 4.71 -0.50
N GLN A 44 -24.46 5.85 -0.27
CA GLN A 44 -25.77 6.11 -0.84
C GLN A 44 -25.72 6.07 -2.37
N PHE A 45 -24.72 6.70 -2.98
CA PHE A 45 -24.53 6.66 -4.44
C PHE A 45 -24.28 5.23 -4.95
N LEU A 46 -23.46 4.46 -4.23
CA LEU A 46 -23.22 3.05 -4.58
C LEU A 46 -24.49 2.18 -4.47
N ARG A 47 -25.31 2.38 -3.43
CA ARG A 47 -26.60 1.68 -3.29
C ARG A 47 -27.58 2.08 -4.40
N GLU A 48 -27.66 3.35 -4.73
CA GLU A 48 -28.49 3.85 -5.83
C GLU A 48 -28.09 3.22 -7.18
N ILE A 49 -26.78 3.12 -7.46
CA ILE A 49 -26.28 2.43 -8.65
C ILE A 49 -26.68 0.95 -8.64
N LEU A 50 -26.51 0.25 -7.51
CA LEU A 50 -26.86 -1.16 -7.41
C LEU A 50 -28.36 -1.40 -7.61
N ASP A 51 -29.21 -0.60 -6.98
CA ASP A 51 -30.66 -0.70 -7.12
C ASP A 51 -31.11 -0.47 -8.57
N VAL A 52 -30.53 0.51 -9.25
CA VAL A 52 -30.85 0.77 -10.65
C VAL A 52 -30.28 -0.32 -11.54
N THR A 53 -29.06 -0.79 -11.31
CA THR A 53 -28.47 -1.89 -12.09
C THR A 53 -29.28 -3.17 -11.94
N GLN A 54 -29.76 -3.46 -10.73
CA GLN A 54 -30.66 -4.59 -10.47
C GLN A 54 -32.01 -4.39 -11.17
N SER A 55 -32.56 -3.18 -11.15
CA SER A 55 -33.80 -2.84 -11.86
C SER A 55 -33.64 -3.00 -13.38
N VAL A 56 -32.51 -2.57 -13.95
CA VAL A 56 -32.16 -2.73 -15.37
C VAL A 56 -31.93 -4.20 -15.71
N SER A 57 -31.20 -4.95 -14.89
CA SER A 57 -30.99 -6.39 -15.06
C SER A 57 -32.32 -7.14 -15.05
N ASN A 58 -33.21 -6.83 -14.10
CA ASN A 58 -34.55 -7.41 -14.02
C ASN A 58 -35.38 -7.02 -15.26
N ALA A 59 -35.32 -5.76 -15.69
CA ALA A 59 -36.00 -5.29 -16.89
C ALA A 59 -35.48 -5.99 -18.17
N LEU A 60 -34.16 -6.15 -18.32
CA LEU A 60 -33.53 -6.86 -19.44
C LEU A 60 -33.93 -8.35 -19.46
N VAL A 61 -33.94 -9.01 -18.30
CA VAL A 61 -34.42 -10.39 -18.16
C VAL A 61 -35.89 -10.52 -18.57
N THR A 62 -36.72 -9.53 -18.25
CA THR A 62 -38.13 -9.51 -18.71
C THR A 62 -38.31 -9.14 -20.17
N MET A 63 -37.33 -8.48 -20.81
CA MET A 63 -37.35 -8.13 -22.22
C MET A 63 -36.81 -9.24 -23.14
N LEU A 64 -36.40 -10.41 -22.61
CA LEU A 64 -35.70 -11.44 -23.39
C LEU A 64 -36.45 -12.11 -24.58
N PRO A 65 -37.71 -11.77 -24.97
CA PRO A 65 -38.15 -12.01 -26.34
C PRO A 65 -38.12 -10.71 -27.17
N VAL A 66 -36.97 -10.03 -27.32
CA VAL A 66 -36.85 -8.92 -28.30
C VAL A 66 -36.57 -9.50 -29.69
N SER A 67 -37.63 -9.81 -30.43
CA SER A 67 -37.56 -10.10 -31.88
C SER A 67 -37.56 -8.83 -32.75
N ASP A 68 -37.63 -7.64 -32.13
CA ASP A 68 -37.81 -6.37 -32.83
C ASP A 68 -36.47 -5.77 -33.28
N SER A 69 -36.20 -5.87 -34.59
CA SER A 69 -35.00 -5.35 -35.26
C SER A 69 -34.74 -3.86 -35.01
N LYS A 70 -35.79 -3.07 -34.74
CA LYS A 70 -35.65 -1.63 -34.47
C LYS A 70 -35.04 -1.35 -33.10
N ILE A 71 -35.40 -2.15 -32.10
CA ILE A 71 -34.85 -2.07 -30.74
C ILE A 71 -33.39 -2.52 -30.75
N ILE A 72 -33.06 -3.58 -31.50
CA ILE A 72 -31.68 -4.05 -31.66
C ILE A 72 -30.81 -2.98 -32.35
N SER A 73 -31.34 -2.29 -33.37
CA SER A 73 -30.61 -1.22 -34.05
C SER A 73 -30.34 -0.02 -33.13
N LEU A 74 -31.33 0.39 -32.33
CA LEU A 74 -31.17 1.47 -31.35
C LEU A 74 -30.20 1.09 -30.23
N LEU A 75 -30.22 -0.16 -29.76
CA LEU A 75 -29.26 -0.65 -28.76
C LEU A 75 -27.85 -0.71 -29.32
N LYS A 76 -27.67 -1.08 -30.60
CA LYS A 76 -26.36 -1.03 -31.26
C LYS A 76 -25.85 0.40 -31.40
N GLU A 77 -26.70 1.33 -31.82
CA GLU A 77 -26.37 2.75 -31.93
C GLU A 77 -25.98 3.33 -30.56
N HIS A 78 -26.73 2.99 -29.52
CA HIS A 78 -26.43 3.41 -28.15
C HIS A 78 -25.12 2.80 -27.63
N ALA A 79 -24.88 1.51 -27.84
CA ALA A 79 -23.62 0.86 -27.50
C ALA A 79 -22.41 1.50 -28.22
N THR A 80 -22.58 1.91 -29.49
CA THR A 80 -21.52 2.64 -30.20
C THR A 80 -21.28 4.03 -29.63
N HIS A 81 -22.33 4.74 -29.18
CA HIS A 81 -22.19 6.03 -28.50
C HIS A 81 -21.48 5.87 -27.14
N ASP A 82 -21.87 4.88 -26.35
CA ASP A 82 -21.25 4.59 -25.07
C ASP A 82 -19.77 4.24 -25.23
N GLN A 83 -19.42 3.43 -26.24
CA GLN A 83 -18.03 3.11 -26.55
C GLN A 83 -17.20 4.37 -26.86
N VAL A 84 -17.75 5.33 -27.61
CA VAL A 84 -17.07 6.60 -27.91
C VAL A 84 -16.91 7.47 -26.66
N VAL A 85 -17.89 7.47 -25.75
CA VAL A 85 -17.81 8.19 -24.47
C VAL A 85 -16.73 7.57 -23.57
N PHE A 86 -16.70 6.24 -23.47
CA PHE A 86 -15.66 5.52 -22.73
C PHE A 86 -14.26 5.76 -23.30
N GLU A 87 -14.07 5.76 -24.62
CA GLU A 87 -12.78 6.05 -25.25
C GLU A 87 -12.31 7.49 -25.01
N ARG A 88 -13.23 8.46 -25.01
CA ARG A 88 -12.92 9.85 -24.65
C ARG A 88 -12.56 9.99 -23.17
N GLN A 89 -13.21 9.24 -22.29
CA GLN A 89 -12.86 9.19 -20.87
C GLN A 89 -11.50 8.54 -20.65
N ASP A 90 -11.16 7.45 -21.33
CA ASP A 90 -9.80 6.83 -21.30
C ASP A 90 -8.73 7.83 -21.78
N LEU A 91 -9.00 8.59 -22.84
CA LEU A 91 -8.10 9.66 -23.29
C LEU A 91 -7.96 10.80 -22.26
N SER A 92 -9.06 11.21 -21.64
CA SER A 92 -9.06 12.20 -20.56
C SER A 92 -8.31 11.68 -19.32
N GLN A 93 -8.40 10.38 -19.03
CA GLN A 93 -7.69 9.70 -17.96
C GLN A 93 -6.19 9.67 -18.27
N ARG A 94 -5.77 9.31 -19.49
CA ARG A 94 -4.34 9.38 -19.90
C ARG A 94 -3.80 10.79 -19.80
N ALA A 95 -4.59 11.80 -20.15
CA ALA A 95 -4.21 13.19 -19.95
C ALA A 95 -4.08 13.53 -18.45
N GLY A 96 -5.02 13.07 -17.62
CA GLY A 96 -5.00 13.23 -16.17
C GLY A 96 -3.88 12.46 -15.44
N GLU A 97 -3.42 11.32 -15.96
CA GLU A 97 -2.29 10.56 -15.40
C GLU A 97 -0.94 11.18 -15.76
N LEU A 98 -0.87 11.86 -16.91
CA LEU A 98 0.30 12.67 -17.31
C LEU A 98 0.37 13.99 -16.54
N LEU A 99 -0.73 14.43 -15.94
CA LEU A 99 -0.84 15.61 -15.08
C LEU A 99 -0.95 15.16 -13.63
N PRO A 100 0.16 15.01 -12.86
CA PRO A 100 0.07 14.71 -11.44
C PRO A 100 -0.96 15.61 -10.77
N ASP A 101 -1.80 14.97 -9.94
CA ASP A 101 -3.01 15.48 -9.29
C ASP A 101 -2.72 16.54 -8.19
N GLN A 102 -1.74 17.40 -8.45
CA GLN A 102 -1.27 18.47 -7.57
C GLN A 102 -1.68 19.80 -8.17
N GLY A 103 -2.94 20.14 -7.92
CA GLY A 103 -3.46 21.48 -8.13
C GLY A 103 -2.63 22.50 -7.34
N HIS A 104 -1.95 23.35 -8.13
CA HIS A 104 -1.33 24.62 -7.78
C HIS A 104 0.03 24.53 -7.06
N HIS A 105 1.07 25.04 -7.76
CA HIS A 105 2.50 25.20 -7.39
C HIS A 105 3.41 24.01 -7.71
N TRP A 106 3.73 23.85 -8.99
CA TRP A 106 4.75 22.91 -9.50
C TRP A 106 6.17 23.27 -9.05
N VAL A 107 6.39 24.53 -8.69
CA VAL A 107 7.70 25.14 -8.44
C VAL A 107 7.51 26.20 -7.35
N GLU A 108 8.48 26.33 -6.45
CA GLU A 108 8.54 27.44 -5.49
C GLU A 108 9.22 28.66 -6.10
N ASP A 109 8.64 29.85 -5.87
CA ASP A 109 9.16 31.12 -6.38
C ASP A 109 10.29 31.64 -5.47
N ILE A 110 11.41 30.90 -5.44
CA ILE A 110 12.55 31.21 -4.58
C ILE A 110 13.21 32.53 -5.02
N PRO A 111 13.38 33.52 -4.11
CA PRO A 111 14.06 34.76 -4.43
C PRO A 111 15.48 34.53 -4.94
N LEU A 112 15.80 35.17 -6.07
CA LEU A 112 17.14 35.14 -6.66
C LEU A 112 18.18 35.81 -5.73
N ASP A 113 17.79 36.89 -5.05
CA ASP A 113 18.63 37.57 -4.07
C ASP A 113 18.70 36.75 -2.76
N PRO A 114 19.89 36.25 -2.36
CA PRO A 114 20.07 35.52 -1.11
C PRO A 114 19.63 36.31 0.13
N LYS A 115 19.68 37.65 0.09
CA LYS A 115 19.30 38.52 1.22
C LYS A 115 17.81 38.46 1.53
N LEU A 116 16.97 38.15 0.53
CA LEU A 116 15.52 38.07 0.66
C LEU A 116 15.02 36.69 1.10
N ARG A 117 15.87 35.65 1.05
CA ARG A 117 15.48 34.28 1.36
C ARG A 117 15.04 34.05 2.82
N PRO A 118 15.67 34.65 3.85
CA PRO A 118 15.19 34.53 5.23
C PRO A 118 13.77 35.06 5.45
N ASP A 119 13.47 36.24 4.89
CA ASP A 119 12.14 36.86 5.02
C ASP A 119 11.10 36.10 4.18
N PHE A 120 11.50 35.60 3.01
CA PHE A 120 10.68 34.71 2.21
C PHE A 120 10.27 33.45 3.00
N ILE A 121 11.22 32.77 3.66
CA ILE A 121 10.94 31.56 4.45
C ILE A 121 9.93 31.84 5.57
N LEU A 122 10.08 32.96 6.30
CA LEU A 122 9.11 33.35 7.33
C LEU A 122 7.72 33.60 6.75
N SER A 123 7.64 34.34 5.64
CA SER A 123 6.36 34.61 4.96
C SER A 123 5.70 33.32 4.45
N ARG A 124 6.48 32.34 4.00
CA ARG A 124 5.96 31.03 3.57
C ARG A 124 5.41 30.23 4.73
N ALA A 125 6.12 30.19 5.86
CA ALA A 125 5.63 29.52 7.07
C ALA A 125 4.29 30.11 7.54
N GLU A 126 4.15 31.44 7.50
CA GLU A 126 2.89 32.13 7.79
C GLU A 126 1.78 31.76 6.80
N ILE A 127 2.08 31.73 5.50
CA ILE A 127 1.12 31.33 4.45
C ILE A 127 0.64 29.89 4.67
N TRP A 128 1.54 28.96 5.01
CA TRP A 128 1.17 27.57 5.25
C TRP A 128 0.17 27.45 6.39
N ALA A 129 0.42 28.10 7.52
CA ALA A 129 -0.48 28.12 8.67
C ALA A 129 -1.83 28.80 8.36
N LYS A 130 -1.81 29.99 7.74
CA LYS A 130 -3.05 30.68 7.33
C LYS A 130 -3.86 29.88 6.32
N SER A 131 -3.21 29.18 5.40
CA SER A 131 -3.91 28.34 4.41
C SER A 131 -4.64 27.15 5.05
N ALA A 132 -4.20 26.71 6.23
CA ALA A 132 -4.85 25.70 7.05
C ALA A 132 -5.90 26.29 8.01
N LYS A 133 -6.18 27.61 7.91
CA LYS A 133 -7.09 28.38 8.78
C LYS A 133 -6.63 28.54 10.23
N MET A 134 -5.32 28.53 10.46
CA MET A 134 -4.75 28.91 11.76
C MET A 134 -4.64 30.43 11.87
N GLU A 135 -4.83 30.94 13.08
CA GLU A 135 -4.48 32.32 13.42
C GLU A 135 -2.97 32.40 13.65
N VAL A 136 -2.31 33.40 13.06
CA VAL A 136 -0.85 33.52 13.13
C VAL A 136 -0.47 34.84 13.77
N TYR A 137 0.35 34.77 14.81
CA TYR A 137 0.92 35.89 15.54
C TYR A 137 2.43 35.84 15.42
N GLN A 138 3.05 36.95 15.01
CA GLN A 138 4.49 37.05 14.90
C GLN A 138 5.03 37.96 16.02
N SER A 139 6.06 37.49 16.73
CA SER A 139 6.85 38.30 17.65
C SER A 139 8.32 38.24 17.27
N ASP A 140 9.02 39.38 17.37
CA ASP A 140 10.46 39.46 17.20
C ASP A 140 11.07 39.90 18.53
N GLU A 141 11.69 38.96 19.23
CA GLU A 141 12.36 39.19 20.51
C GLU A 141 13.81 38.73 20.41
N ASN A 142 14.76 39.62 20.71
CA ASN A 142 16.19 39.34 20.76
C ASN A 142 16.79 38.73 19.47
N GLY A 143 16.24 39.07 18.29
CA GLY A 143 16.69 38.53 17.00
C GLY A 143 16.16 37.13 16.67
N GLN A 144 15.30 36.58 17.53
CA GLN A 144 14.53 35.39 17.27
C GLN A 144 13.11 35.79 16.85
N ASN A 145 12.72 35.36 15.66
CA ASN A 145 11.37 35.52 15.14
C ASN A 145 10.54 34.31 15.55
N THR A 146 9.58 34.50 16.44
CA THR A 146 8.64 33.45 16.84
C THR A 146 7.33 33.63 16.10
N LEU A 147 6.90 32.57 15.43
CA LEU A 147 5.62 32.46 14.74
C LEU A 147 4.72 31.54 15.56
N THR A 148 3.77 32.12 16.29
CA THR A 148 2.76 31.40 17.04
C THR A 148 1.54 31.17 16.16
N CYS A 149 1.30 29.93 15.78
CA CYS A 149 0.17 29.49 14.97
C CYS A 149 -0.87 28.82 15.87
N ALA A 150 -2.02 29.47 16.09
CA ALA A 150 -3.09 28.98 16.94
C ALA A 150 -4.27 28.42 16.12
N GLY A 151 -4.66 27.19 16.45
CA GLY A 151 -5.95 26.59 16.13
C GLY A 151 -6.94 26.76 17.28
N SER A 152 -8.04 26.02 17.27
CA SER A 152 -9.09 26.10 18.29
C SER A 152 -8.67 25.45 19.61
N ALA A 153 -7.90 24.36 19.52
CA ALA A 153 -7.43 23.51 20.62
C ALA A 153 -5.91 23.27 20.58
N VAL A 154 -5.23 23.45 19.45
CA VAL A 154 -3.76 23.29 19.33
C VAL A 154 -3.06 24.62 19.02
N VAL A 155 -1.88 24.84 19.60
CA VAL A 155 -1.00 25.96 19.26
C VAL A 155 0.38 25.42 18.89
N LEU A 156 0.94 25.91 17.79
CA LEU A 156 2.28 25.59 17.29
C LEU A 156 3.16 26.83 17.36
N ASP A 157 4.20 26.79 18.19
CA ASP A 157 5.19 27.87 18.30
C ASP A 157 6.46 27.50 17.51
N LEU A 158 6.72 28.24 16.43
CA LEU A 158 7.91 28.09 15.60
C LEU A 158 8.90 29.23 15.87
N THR A 159 10.07 28.93 16.43
CA THR A 159 11.11 29.93 16.69
C THR A 159 12.21 29.83 15.64
N PHE A 160 12.40 30.91 14.89
CA PHE A 160 13.45 31.04 13.87
C PHE A 160 14.54 32.01 14.33
N GLU A 161 15.79 31.66 14.06
CA GLU A 161 16.94 32.54 14.26
C GLU A 161 17.49 32.95 12.91
N LYS A 162 17.64 34.27 12.73
CA LYS A 162 18.31 34.86 11.57
C LYS A 162 19.77 35.10 11.93
N SER A 163 20.69 34.43 11.23
CA SER A 163 22.12 34.71 11.36
C SER A 163 22.60 35.50 10.15
N VAL A 164 23.28 36.61 10.42
CA VAL A 164 23.95 37.44 9.42
C VAL A 164 25.45 37.24 9.59
N ALA A 165 26.01 36.30 8.83
CA ALA A 165 27.44 36.02 8.83
C ALA A 165 28.11 36.76 7.65
N GLY A 166 28.25 38.08 7.77
CA GLY A 166 28.86 38.94 6.73
C GLY A 166 27.86 39.53 5.72
N ALA A 167 28.37 40.29 4.74
CA ALA A 167 27.53 41.11 3.84
C ALA A 167 26.65 40.31 2.86
N ASP A 168 26.99 39.05 2.59
CA ASP A 168 26.36 38.21 1.54
C ASP A 168 25.85 36.84 2.04
N HIS A 169 25.98 36.51 3.33
CA HIS A 169 25.48 35.24 3.89
C HIS A 169 24.44 35.51 4.98
N HIS A 170 23.18 35.55 4.55
CA HIS A 170 22.03 35.60 5.44
C HIS A 170 21.45 34.19 5.50
N SER A 171 21.50 33.57 6.68
CA SER A 171 20.92 32.25 6.91
C SER A 171 19.80 32.34 7.93
N ILE A 172 18.77 31.52 7.75
CA ILE A 172 17.72 31.33 8.73
C ILE A 172 17.78 29.87 9.19
N ARG A 173 17.51 29.63 10.47
CA ARG A 173 17.40 28.27 11.01
C ARG A 173 16.20 28.18 11.94
N LEU A 174 15.50 27.06 11.90
CA LEU A 174 14.51 26.70 12.91
C LEU A 174 15.24 26.28 14.19
N VAL A 175 15.04 27.02 15.27
CA VAL A 175 15.66 26.78 16.59
C VAL A 175 14.80 25.84 17.43
N SER A 176 13.49 26.10 17.46
CA SER A 176 12.56 25.29 18.23
C SER A 176 11.20 25.24 17.57
N LEU A 177 10.53 24.10 17.70
CA LEU A 177 9.13 23.91 17.38
C LEU A 177 8.49 23.29 18.63
N LYS A 178 7.45 23.93 19.17
CA LYS A 178 6.70 23.42 20.32
C LYS A 178 5.22 23.34 19.96
N SER A 179 4.60 22.21 20.27
CA SER A 179 3.14 22.11 20.24
C SER A 179 2.57 22.21 21.66
N SER A 180 1.42 22.85 21.80
CA SER A 180 0.66 22.87 23.04
C SER A 180 -0.82 22.60 22.76
N TYR A 181 -1.42 21.80 23.63
CA TYR A 181 -2.83 21.41 23.56
C TYR A 181 -3.34 21.11 24.97
N PRO A 182 -4.66 21.14 25.22
CA PRO A 182 -5.24 20.84 26.52
C PRO A 182 -4.82 19.45 27.01
N THR A 183 -4.21 19.37 28.18
CA THR A 183 -3.92 18.11 28.89
C THR A 183 -4.85 17.97 30.08
N THR A 184 -5.53 16.83 30.23
CA THR A 184 -6.29 16.53 31.46
C THR A 184 -5.33 16.25 32.61
N SER A 185 -5.46 17.01 33.69
CA SER A 185 -4.59 17.00 34.89
C SER A 185 -4.51 15.67 35.67
N GLU A 186 -5.13 14.59 35.18
CA GLU A 186 -5.14 13.26 35.81
C GLU A 186 -4.57 12.14 34.91
N SER A 187 -4.09 12.46 33.70
CA SER A 187 -3.44 11.44 32.87
C SER A 187 -2.01 11.21 33.34
N ALA A 188 -1.72 9.96 33.75
CA ALA A 188 -0.36 9.48 34.04
C ALA A 188 0.63 9.96 32.97
N PRO A 189 1.90 10.21 33.30
CA PRO A 189 2.88 10.72 32.35
C PRO A 189 2.88 9.81 31.11
N VAL A 190 2.27 10.29 30.02
CA VAL A 190 2.31 9.61 28.73
C VAL A 190 3.77 9.62 28.36
N THR A 191 4.40 8.46 28.35
CA THR A 191 5.78 8.31 27.88
C THR A 191 5.82 8.90 26.49
N GLN A 192 6.51 10.03 26.33
CA GLN A 192 6.57 10.70 25.04
C GLN A 192 7.16 9.72 24.02
N PRO A 193 6.55 9.59 22.84
CA PRO A 193 7.09 8.72 21.81
C PRO A 193 8.51 9.19 21.46
N PRO A 194 9.42 8.27 21.10
CA PRO A 194 10.81 8.59 20.77
C PRO A 194 10.96 9.51 19.54
N ASN A 195 9.89 9.66 18.75
CA ASN A 195 9.80 10.66 17.69
C ASN A 195 8.48 11.41 17.87
N THR A 196 8.57 12.70 18.13
CA THR A 196 7.44 13.58 18.36
C THR A 196 6.92 14.19 17.05
N VAL A 197 5.77 14.85 17.10
CA VAL A 197 5.21 15.56 15.94
C VAL A 197 6.11 16.76 15.60
N GLU A 198 6.71 17.36 16.62
CA GLU A 198 7.70 18.43 16.52
C GLU A 198 8.96 17.98 15.78
N ASP A 199 9.42 16.75 16.01
CA ASP A 199 10.58 16.21 15.29
C ASP A 199 10.27 16.03 13.80
N LEU A 200 9.07 15.55 13.47
CA LEU A 200 8.63 15.37 12.08
C LEU A 200 8.51 16.71 11.34
N LEU A 201 7.70 17.64 11.87
CA LEU A 201 7.53 18.96 11.25
C LEU A 201 8.84 19.75 11.24
N GLY A 202 9.61 19.68 12.33
CA GLY A 202 10.90 20.35 12.46
C GLY A 202 11.92 19.85 11.44
N ALA A 203 12.01 18.54 11.22
CA ALA A 203 12.88 17.95 10.20
C ALA A 203 12.49 18.41 8.78
N ASP A 204 11.19 18.46 8.50
CA ASP A 204 10.66 18.85 7.19
C ASP A 204 10.86 20.34 6.88
N ILE A 205 10.59 21.20 7.87
CA ILE A 205 10.84 22.64 7.77
C ILE A 205 12.35 22.90 7.65
N THR A 206 13.18 22.19 8.40
CA THR A 206 14.64 22.31 8.30
C THR A 206 15.14 21.85 6.93
N ALA A 207 14.60 20.75 6.38
CA ALA A 207 14.93 20.30 5.03
C ALA A 207 14.53 21.32 3.97
N TYR A 208 13.35 21.95 4.11
CA TYR A 208 12.92 23.04 3.23
C TYR A 208 13.87 24.24 3.31
N ILE A 209 14.19 24.71 4.51
CA ILE A 209 15.12 25.82 4.75
C ILE A 209 16.48 25.55 4.08
N ASN A 210 17.02 24.34 4.27
CA ASN A 210 18.31 23.94 3.69
C ASN A 210 18.26 23.89 2.16
N GLU A 211 17.14 23.48 1.55
CA GLU A 211 16.99 23.45 0.10
C GLU A 211 16.88 24.87 -0.49
N VAL A 212 16.11 25.76 0.15
CA VAL A 212 15.92 27.16 -0.28
C VAL A 212 17.18 27.99 -0.08
N THR A 213 17.96 27.74 0.98
CA THR A 213 19.19 28.48 1.26
C THR A 213 20.40 27.97 0.44
N ARG A 214 20.29 26.82 -0.24
CA ARG A 214 21.37 26.27 -1.07
C ARG A 214 21.69 27.17 -2.27
N GLU A 215 22.95 27.19 -2.68
CA GLU A 215 23.36 27.71 -4.00
C GLU A 215 22.82 26.77 -5.09
N GLY A 216 22.07 27.31 -6.07
CA GLY A 216 21.35 26.48 -7.04
C GLY A 216 20.20 25.66 -6.42
N ALA A 217 19.35 26.33 -5.63
CA ALA A 217 18.19 25.71 -5.00
C ALA A 217 17.27 25.04 -6.04
N ASP A 218 16.87 23.80 -5.78
CA ASP A 218 15.90 23.11 -6.63
C ASP A 218 14.49 23.51 -6.20
N ALA A 219 13.88 24.37 -7.01
CA ALA A 219 12.57 24.92 -6.74
C ALA A 219 11.44 23.86 -6.80
N THR A 220 11.64 22.74 -7.51
CA THR A 220 10.66 21.63 -7.53
C THR A 220 10.72 20.84 -6.24
N LYS A 221 11.93 20.54 -5.76
CA LYS A 221 12.15 19.86 -4.49
C LYS A 221 11.70 20.71 -3.30
N ALA A 222 11.94 22.03 -3.36
CA ALA A 222 11.42 22.96 -2.35
C ALA A 222 9.88 22.97 -2.32
N ALA A 223 9.21 22.95 -3.48
CA ALA A 223 7.75 22.86 -3.54
C ALA A 223 7.21 21.56 -2.93
N GLN A 224 7.87 20.42 -3.20
CA GLN A 224 7.50 19.13 -2.61
C GLN A 224 7.61 19.15 -1.08
N LEU A 225 8.69 19.73 -0.54
CA LEU A 225 8.90 19.86 0.90
C LEU A 225 7.86 20.81 1.53
N ALA A 226 7.58 21.95 0.90
CA ALA A 226 6.54 22.87 1.35
C ALA A 226 5.16 22.20 1.40
N TRP A 227 4.81 21.43 0.36
CA TRP A 227 3.54 20.71 0.30
C TRP A 227 3.41 19.67 1.43
N ARG A 228 4.51 18.98 1.76
CA ARG A 228 4.55 18.02 2.87
C ARG A 228 4.29 18.72 4.22
N VAL A 229 4.95 19.85 4.48
CA VAL A 229 4.71 20.66 5.68
C VAL A 229 3.25 21.13 5.73
N MET A 230 2.70 21.64 4.62
CA MET A 230 1.30 22.05 4.54
C MET A 230 0.34 20.89 4.80
N ALA A 231 0.63 19.69 4.29
CA ALA A 231 -0.18 18.50 4.52
C ALA A 231 -0.20 18.11 6.01
N HIS A 232 0.94 18.19 6.71
CA HIS A 232 1.01 17.95 8.15
C HIS A 232 0.19 18.97 8.94
N ILE A 233 0.33 20.26 8.64
CA ILE A 233 -0.44 21.32 9.32
C ILE A 233 -1.94 21.14 9.07
N ARG A 234 -2.36 20.82 7.84
CA ARG A 234 -3.77 20.55 7.51
C ARG A 234 -4.32 19.35 8.29
N TYR A 235 -3.54 18.30 8.44
CA TYR A 235 -3.94 17.13 9.23
C TYR A 235 -4.03 17.45 10.73
N ILE A 236 -3.09 18.23 11.28
CA ILE A 236 -3.18 18.72 12.66
C ILE A 236 -4.47 19.54 12.86
N MET A 237 -4.83 20.40 11.91
CA MET A 237 -6.09 21.17 11.94
C MET A 237 -7.34 20.30 11.79
N LEU A 238 -7.24 19.16 11.11
CA LEU A 238 -8.33 18.17 11.11
C LEU A 238 -8.54 17.61 12.52
N LEU A 239 -7.47 17.21 13.21
CA LEU A 239 -7.55 16.77 14.61
C LEU A 239 -8.05 17.88 15.54
N ASP A 240 -7.62 19.12 15.33
CA ASP A 240 -8.11 20.31 16.05
C ASP A 240 -9.63 20.47 15.93
N SER A 241 -10.17 20.32 14.72
CA SER A 241 -11.60 20.40 14.48
C SER A 241 -12.39 19.32 15.23
N GLN A 242 -11.84 18.11 15.33
CA GLN A 242 -12.45 16.99 16.07
C GLN A 242 -12.38 17.23 17.58
N ALA A 243 -11.25 17.71 18.08
CA ALA A 243 -11.07 18.08 19.48
C ALA A 243 -12.04 19.22 19.90
N ALA A 244 -12.19 20.25 19.07
CA ALA A 244 -13.11 21.35 19.32
C ALA A 244 -14.59 20.89 19.30
N GLN A 245 -14.94 19.94 18.44
CA GLN A 245 -16.30 19.40 18.39
C GLN A 245 -16.62 18.56 19.64
N GLU A 246 -15.69 17.73 20.08
CA GLU A 246 -15.82 16.98 21.33
C GLU A 246 -15.92 17.91 22.56
N ALA A 247 -15.17 19.01 22.56
CA ALA A 247 -15.23 20.00 23.63
C ALA A 247 -16.63 20.64 23.77
N LYS A 248 -17.32 20.88 22.65
CA LYS A 248 -18.72 21.34 22.66
C LYS A 248 -19.69 20.31 23.26
N ASN A 249 -19.36 19.03 23.14
CA ASN A 249 -20.14 17.92 23.66
C ASN A 249 -19.78 17.57 25.13
N GLY A 250 -18.97 18.40 25.80
CA GLY A 250 -18.62 18.26 27.21
C GLY A 250 -17.33 17.47 27.49
N GLY A 251 -16.58 17.06 26.46
CA GLY A 251 -15.24 16.47 26.61
C GLY A 251 -14.12 17.51 26.67
N THR A 252 -12.87 17.06 26.80
CA THR A 252 -11.69 17.95 26.81
C THR A 252 -11.00 18.04 25.44
N GLY A 253 -11.32 17.13 24.50
CA GLY A 253 -10.69 17.05 23.18
C GLY A 253 -9.23 16.60 23.17
N ALA A 254 -8.57 16.56 24.34
CA ALA A 254 -7.17 16.18 24.53
C ALA A 254 -6.79 14.81 23.94
N ARG A 255 -7.75 13.87 23.90
CA ARG A 255 -7.54 12.50 23.43
C ARG A 255 -7.12 12.44 21.95
N TRP A 256 -7.55 13.38 21.11
CA TRP A 256 -7.19 13.40 19.68
C TRP A 256 -5.69 13.62 19.43
N PHE A 257 -5.02 14.38 20.31
CA PHE A 257 -3.59 14.63 20.26
C PHE A 257 -2.78 13.63 21.09
N ALA A 258 -3.37 13.10 22.17
CA ALA A 258 -2.73 12.10 23.03
C ALA A 258 -2.72 10.67 22.45
N GLU A 259 -3.60 10.35 21.49
CA GLU A 259 -3.81 8.99 20.98
C GLU A 259 -2.54 8.34 20.43
N VAL A 260 -1.75 9.08 19.64
CA VAL A 260 -0.48 8.58 19.10
C VAL A 260 0.51 8.29 20.23
N GLY A 261 0.56 9.14 21.26
CA GLY A 261 1.39 8.93 22.45
C GLY A 261 0.97 7.72 23.28
N ILE A 262 -0.34 7.43 23.35
CA ILE A 262 -0.88 6.25 24.06
C ILE A 262 -0.62 4.95 23.29
N LEU A 263 -0.78 4.97 21.97
CA LEU A 263 -0.63 3.80 21.12
C LEU A 263 0.83 3.43 20.84
N SER A 264 1.72 4.43 20.71
CA SER A 264 3.14 4.23 20.40
C SER A 264 3.85 3.21 21.31
N PRO A 265 3.83 3.34 22.65
CA PRO A 265 4.50 2.37 23.52
C PRO A 265 3.88 0.97 23.38
N LYS A 266 2.54 0.86 23.25
CA LYS A 266 1.85 -0.42 23.09
C LYS A 266 2.28 -1.19 21.83
N VAL A 267 2.43 -0.50 20.70
CA VAL A 267 2.84 -1.13 19.44
C VAL A 267 4.34 -1.39 19.38
N ILE A 268 5.16 -0.52 20.00
CA ILE A 268 6.61 -0.71 20.10
C ILE A 268 6.93 -1.90 21.01
N ASP A 269 6.30 -1.99 22.18
CA ASP A 269 6.49 -3.10 23.12
C ASP A 269 6.12 -4.44 22.48
N LEU A 270 5.02 -4.47 21.72
CA LEU A 270 4.63 -5.64 20.94
C LEU A 270 5.72 -6.03 19.93
N ALA A 271 6.21 -5.07 19.13
CA ALA A 271 7.27 -5.33 18.16
C ALA A 271 8.58 -5.78 18.83
N CYS A 272 8.92 -5.25 20.02
CA CYS A 272 10.05 -5.69 20.83
C CYS A 272 9.91 -7.15 21.29
N GLN A 273 8.73 -7.52 21.80
CA GLN A 273 8.44 -8.89 22.23
C GLN A 273 8.52 -9.88 21.07
N GLU A 274 7.99 -9.52 19.90
CA GLU A 274 8.05 -10.35 18.71
C GLU A 274 9.47 -10.48 18.14
N ALA A 275 10.24 -9.39 18.14
CA ALA A 275 11.64 -9.43 17.73
C ALA A 275 12.46 -10.33 18.66
N ALA A 276 12.25 -10.25 19.98
CA ALA A 276 12.90 -11.15 20.94
C ALA A 276 12.47 -12.62 20.77
N GLY A 277 11.18 -12.87 20.53
CA GLY A 277 10.64 -14.19 20.22
C GLY A 277 11.25 -14.79 18.95
N LEU A 278 11.41 -13.98 17.89
CA LEU A 278 12.04 -14.40 16.64
C LEU A 278 13.53 -14.65 16.79
N ALA A 279 14.26 -13.75 17.46
CA ALA A 279 15.69 -13.88 17.69
C ALA A 279 16.00 -15.17 18.48
N SER A 280 15.21 -15.47 19.51
CA SER A 280 15.37 -16.71 20.30
C SER A 280 15.03 -17.97 19.50
N GLN A 281 13.95 -17.99 18.70
CA GLN A 281 13.60 -19.12 17.84
C GLN A 281 14.65 -19.41 16.76
N LEU A 282 15.28 -18.37 16.22
CA LEU A 282 16.31 -18.49 15.17
C LEU A 282 17.72 -18.72 15.73
N GLY A 283 17.92 -18.60 17.05
CA GLY A 283 19.25 -18.62 17.67
C GLY A 283 20.15 -17.46 17.24
N ALA A 284 19.57 -16.33 16.82
CA ALA A 284 20.28 -15.16 16.31
C ALA A 284 20.33 -14.04 17.35
N PRO A 285 21.39 -13.20 17.39
CA PRO A 285 21.48 -12.09 18.34
C PRO A 285 20.49 -10.95 18.05
N LYS A 286 20.09 -10.78 16.78
CA LYS A 286 19.10 -9.81 16.31
C LYS A 286 18.12 -10.51 15.37
N ALA A 287 16.85 -10.09 15.38
CA ALA A 287 15.84 -10.63 14.47
C ALA A 287 16.03 -10.06 13.06
N PRO A 288 16.05 -10.88 11.99
CA PRO A 288 16.09 -10.36 10.62
C PRO A 288 14.78 -9.64 10.25
N LEU A 289 14.87 -8.40 9.75
CA LEU A 289 13.68 -7.59 9.42
C LEU A 289 12.75 -8.28 8.42
N ASP A 290 13.29 -8.98 7.43
CA ASP A 290 12.50 -9.61 6.39
C ASP A 290 11.75 -10.88 6.87
N ILE A 291 12.26 -11.57 7.89
CA ILE A 291 11.52 -12.63 8.61
C ILE A 291 10.48 -12.02 9.54
N PHE A 292 10.84 -10.92 10.23
CA PHE A 292 9.92 -10.17 11.07
C PHE A 292 8.67 -9.75 10.26
N LEU A 293 8.85 -9.11 9.10
CA LEU A 293 7.75 -8.67 8.25
C LEU A 293 6.89 -9.82 7.69
N ARG A 294 7.36 -11.08 7.72
CA ARG A 294 6.59 -12.27 7.29
C ARG A 294 5.87 -12.96 8.45
N ARG A 295 6.38 -12.88 9.69
CA ARG A 295 5.88 -13.67 10.84
C ARG A 295 5.26 -12.84 11.96
N ALA A 296 5.78 -11.64 12.22
CA ALA A 296 5.38 -10.74 13.30
C ALA A 296 4.34 -9.71 12.83
N HIS A 297 3.87 -8.82 13.71
CA HIS A 297 3.02 -7.70 13.30
C HIS A 297 3.77 -6.74 12.36
N ALA A 298 3.03 -5.90 11.64
CA ALA A 298 3.64 -4.89 10.77
C ALA A 298 4.52 -3.95 11.62
N PHE A 299 5.71 -3.60 11.12
CA PHE A 299 6.70 -2.88 11.90
C PHE A 299 6.27 -1.41 12.09
N PRO A 300 6.10 -0.93 13.34
CA PRO A 300 5.60 0.42 13.59
C PRO A 300 6.68 1.48 13.35
N LEU A 301 6.31 2.50 12.59
CA LEU A 301 7.11 3.69 12.27
C LEU A 301 6.33 4.92 12.72
N ILE A 302 6.52 5.33 13.97
CA ILE A 302 5.81 6.48 14.57
C ILE A 302 6.26 7.78 13.89
N ASN A 303 5.32 8.66 13.52
CA ASN A 303 5.58 9.98 12.95
C ASN A 303 6.60 9.93 11.78
N LEU A 304 6.36 9.07 10.79
CA LEU A 304 7.28 8.88 9.66
C LEU A 304 6.98 9.85 8.51
N ASN A 305 5.79 9.75 7.94
CA ASN A 305 5.35 10.52 6.76
C ASN A 305 4.08 11.32 7.04
N SER A 306 3.55 11.22 8.26
CA SER A 306 2.37 11.93 8.78
C SER A 306 2.50 11.95 10.30
N PRO A 307 1.88 12.92 10.99
CA PRO A 307 1.83 12.96 12.46
C PRO A 307 0.85 11.89 12.99
N SER A 308 1.17 10.63 12.71
CA SER A 308 0.38 9.45 13.02
C SER A 308 1.27 8.20 13.03
N ILE A 309 0.67 7.02 13.21
CA ILE A 309 1.39 5.74 13.19
C ILE A 309 1.40 5.19 11.76
N SER A 310 2.61 5.08 11.19
CA SER A 310 2.83 4.35 9.94
C SER A 310 3.23 2.91 10.25
N PHE A 311 2.80 1.95 9.43
CA PHE A 311 3.22 0.55 9.54
C PHE A 311 3.95 0.13 8.27
N LEU A 312 5.14 -0.45 8.42
CA LEU A 312 5.85 -1.13 7.35
C LEU A 312 5.34 -2.57 7.26
N ILE A 313 4.72 -2.91 6.13
CA ILE A 313 4.02 -4.18 5.93
C ILE A 313 4.86 -5.16 5.10
N GLY A 314 5.50 -4.65 4.05
CA GLY A 314 6.21 -5.48 3.09
C GLY A 314 7.45 -4.77 2.55
N MET A 315 8.48 -5.57 2.28
CA MET A 315 9.72 -5.12 1.65
C MET A 315 10.20 -6.16 0.65
N THR A 316 10.69 -5.71 -0.50
CA THR A 316 11.33 -6.59 -1.48
C THR A 316 12.70 -7.04 -1.01
N PRO A 317 13.18 -8.21 -1.45
CA PRO A 317 14.51 -8.70 -1.07
C PRO A 317 15.64 -7.73 -1.44
N ILE A 318 15.53 -7.04 -2.58
CA ILE A 318 16.55 -6.09 -3.04
C ILE A 318 16.65 -4.88 -2.10
N SER A 319 15.51 -4.34 -1.63
CA SER A 319 15.47 -3.23 -0.68
C SER A 319 16.03 -3.64 0.67
N TYR A 320 15.66 -4.83 1.17
CA TYR A 320 16.20 -5.38 2.42
C TYR A 320 17.73 -5.57 2.34
N LEU A 321 18.25 -6.20 1.28
CA LEU A 321 19.68 -6.43 1.12
C LEU A 321 20.47 -5.12 0.93
N SER A 322 19.87 -4.12 0.28
CA SER A 322 20.49 -2.79 0.14
C SER A 322 20.61 -2.09 1.49
N LEU A 323 19.59 -2.20 2.35
CA LEU A 323 19.64 -1.68 3.72
C LEU A 323 20.65 -2.44 4.58
N LEU A 324 20.70 -3.76 4.46
CA LEU A 324 21.66 -4.58 5.19
C LEU A 324 23.11 -4.20 4.83
N LYS A 325 23.40 -3.93 3.55
CA LYS A 325 24.71 -3.42 3.10
C LYS A 325 25.01 -2.01 3.59
N ALA A 326 23.99 -1.16 3.72
CA ALA A 326 24.18 0.19 4.27
C ALA A 326 24.39 0.17 5.79
N SER A 327 23.77 -0.81 6.48
CA SER A 327 23.86 -1.02 7.93
C SER A 327 25.28 -1.34 8.40
N THR A 328 26.06 -2.11 7.62
CA THR A 328 27.45 -2.48 8.00
C THR A 328 28.38 -1.29 8.17
N ASN A 329 28.04 -0.14 7.58
CA ASN A 329 28.82 1.09 7.69
C ASN A 329 28.31 2.04 8.79
N HIS A 330 27.22 1.67 9.48
CA HIS A 330 26.60 2.50 10.49
C HIS A 330 27.16 2.15 11.88
N VAL A 331 27.77 3.13 12.56
CA VAL A 331 28.16 2.98 13.96
C VAL A 331 26.89 3.12 14.80
N GLU A 332 26.54 2.11 15.59
CA GLU A 332 25.42 2.17 16.53
C GLU A 332 25.79 3.16 17.65
N GLY A 333 25.08 4.29 17.72
CA GLY A 333 25.05 5.12 18.93
C GLY A 333 24.29 4.37 20.04
N PRO A 334 24.49 4.74 21.32
CA PRO A 334 23.76 4.10 22.42
C PRO A 334 22.24 4.23 22.20
N PRO A 335 21.46 3.15 22.40
CA PRO A 335 20.01 3.20 22.24
C PRO A 335 19.42 4.01 23.40
N SER A 336 18.91 5.21 23.09
CA SER A 336 18.26 6.05 24.10
C SER A 336 16.83 5.58 24.44
N ASP A 337 16.22 4.72 23.62
CA ASP A 337 14.80 4.36 23.70
C ASP A 337 14.53 2.86 23.43
N PRO A 338 13.42 2.30 23.94
CA PRO A 338 12.99 0.94 23.62
C PRO A 338 12.71 0.83 22.13
N GLN A 339 13.55 0.07 21.42
CA GLN A 339 13.36 -0.23 19.99
C GLN A 339 13.45 -1.73 19.75
N PRO A 340 12.71 -2.28 18.77
CA PRO A 340 12.80 -3.69 18.45
C PRO A 340 14.22 -4.06 18.03
N ASN A 341 14.76 -5.14 18.62
CA ASN A 341 16.12 -5.60 18.35
C ASN A 341 16.22 -6.32 16.99
N ILE A 342 16.35 -5.52 15.93
CA ILE A 342 16.38 -5.97 14.53
C ILE A 342 17.77 -5.74 13.92
N ASP A 343 18.11 -6.52 12.90
CA ASP A 343 19.39 -6.45 12.17
C ASP A 343 19.65 -5.13 11.41
N ILE A 344 18.60 -4.34 11.14
CA ILE A 344 18.68 -3.02 10.51
C ILE A 344 18.41 -1.93 11.56
N PRO A 345 19.33 -0.95 11.74
CA PRO A 345 19.13 0.18 12.64
C PRO A 345 17.87 0.99 12.28
N ASN A 346 17.05 1.30 13.28
CA ASN A 346 15.77 1.99 13.08
C ASN A 346 15.94 3.35 12.38
N ASN A 347 16.97 4.12 12.74
CA ASN A 347 17.25 5.42 12.10
C ASN A 347 17.52 5.28 10.60
N LEU A 348 18.25 4.24 10.20
CA LEU A 348 18.54 3.96 8.79
C LEU A 348 17.27 3.51 8.06
N LEU A 349 16.46 2.65 8.69
CA LEU A 349 15.18 2.21 8.15
C LEU A 349 14.21 3.38 7.94
N ARG A 350 14.03 4.25 8.95
CA ARG A 350 13.19 5.44 8.88
C ARG A 350 13.60 6.35 7.74
N ARG A 351 14.89 6.67 7.63
CA ARG A 351 15.43 7.52 6.56
C ARG A 351 15.23 6.93 5.17
N PHE A 352 15.25 5.61 5.03
CA PHE A 352 15.02 4.96 3.75
C PHE A 352 13.55 4.93 3.35
N VAL A 353 12.66 4.59 4.30
CA VAL A 353 11.21 4.52 4.05
C VAL A 353 10.59 5.92 3.87
N ALA A 354 11.11 6.94 4.56
CA ALA A 354 10.63 8.32 4.45
C ALA A 354 11.08 9.05 3.15
N GLN A 355 11.80 8.39 2.24
CA GLN A 355 12.17 8.99 0.97
C GLN A 355 10.92 9.21 0.10
N HIS A 356 10.90 10.32 -0.64
CA HIS A 356 9.82 10.69 -1.54
C HIS A 356 10.38 10.89 -2.95
N PRO A 357 9.92 10.13 -3.96
CA PRO A 357 8.96 9.02 -3.85
C PRO A 357 9.51 7.85 -3.02
N THR A 358 8.60 7.08 -2.40
CA THR A 358 8.98 5.89 -1.63
C THR A 358 9.77 4.92 -2.53
N PRO A 359 10.89 4.35 -2.04
CA PRO A 359 11.70 3.44 -2.85
C PRO A 359 10.86 2.25 -3.34
N PRO A 360 11.17 1.73 -4.55
CA PRO A 360 10.41 0.63 -5.11
C PRO A 360 10.45 -0.60 -4.21
N GLY A 361 9.32 -1.28 -4.09
CA GLY A 361 9.21 -2.50 -3.32
C GLY A 361 9.17 -2.31 -1.81
N ILE A 362 8.75 -1.13 -1.33
CA ILE A 362 8.36 -0.91 0.07
C ILE A 362 6.85 -0.66 0.10
N THR A 363 6.16 -1.36 1.01
CA THR A 363 4.73 -1.13 1.25
C THR A 363 4.54 -0.64 2.68
N THR A 364 4.01 0.58 2.81
CA THR A 364 3.62 1.19 4.08
C THR A 364 2.13 1.53 4.08
N CYS A 365 1.53 1.59 5.26
CA CYS A 365 0.22 2.22 5.46
C CYS A 365 0.29 3.23 6.61
N ASN A 366 -0.59 4.22 6.60
CA ASN A 366 -0.73 5.20 7.66
C ASN A 366 -2.09 5.04 8.34
N LEU A 367 -2.11 4.95 9.67
CA LEU A 367 -3.34 5.06 10.44
C LEU A 367 -3.65 6.54 10.64
N ILE A 368 -4.71 7.04 10.01
CA ILE A 368 -5.06 8.47 10.00
C ILE A 368 -6.56 8.69 10.17
N VAL A 369 -6.93 9.89 10.60
CA VAL A 369 -8.32 10.38 10.54
C VAL A 369 -8.56 11.03 9.18
N VAL A 370 -9.66 10.69 8.52
CA VAL A 370 -10.06 11.32 7.25
C VAL A 370 -11.49 11.85 7.38
N SER A 371 -11.73 13.07 6.91
CA SER A 371 -13.08 13.60 6.72
C SER A 371 -13.72 12.93 5.51
N GLY A 372 -14.79 12.17 5.72
CA GLY A 372 -15.58 11.58 4.65
C GLY A 372 -16.73 12.48 4.19
N ASN A 373 -17.33 12.10 3.05
CA ASN A 373 -18.71 12.48 2.67
C ASN A 373 -19.71 11.39 3.12
N GLN A 374 -19.32 10.57 4.09
CA GLN A 374 -20.07 9.38 4.51
C GLN A 374 -20.79 9.70 5.81
N SER A 375 -22.10 9.96 5.72
CA SER A 375 -22.95 10.08 6.89
C SER A 375 -22.92 8.79 7.69
N ASN A 376 -22.55 8.88 8.97
CA ASN A 376 -22.75 7.80 9.94
C ASN A 376 -24.25 7.50 10.07
N SER A 377 -24.74 6.53 9.30
CA SER A 377 -26.06 5.94 9.51
C SER A 377 -25.93 4.42 9.46
N GLU A 378 -25.42 3.83 10.55
CA GLU A 378 -26.15 2.84 11.33
C GLU A 378 -25.21 2.11 12.31
N PRO A 379 -25.69 1.76 13.51
CA PRO A 379 -24.97 0.89 14.43
C PRO A 379 -24.97 -0.53 13.86
N THR A 380 -24.00 -0.85 13.00
CA THR A 380 -23.78 -2.23 12.57
C THR A 380 -23.44 -3.04 13.82
N HIS A 381 -24.29 -4.02 14.13
CA HIS A 381 -24.06 -4.97 15.24
C HIS A 381 -22.61 -5.45 15.24
N PRO A 382 -21.91 -5.41 16.38
CA PRO A 382 -20.51 -5.80 16.47
C PRO A 382 -20.44 -7.32 16.37
N THR A 383 -20.36 -7.85 15.14
CA THR A 383 -19.70 -9.14 14.99
C THR A 383 -18.23 -8.88 15.34
N PRO A 384 -17.67 -9.59 16.33
CA PRO A 384 -16.27 -9.41 16.66
C PRO A 384 -15.45 -9.72 15.40
N PRO A 385 -14.52 -8.84 15.00
CA PRO A 385 -13.66 -9.12 13.87
C PRO A 385 -12.99 -10.47 14.09
N ARG A 386 -12.77 -11.21 12.99
CA ARG A 386 -12.04 -12.49 13.05
C ARG A 386 -10.74 -12.24 13.82
N ILE A 387 -10.54 -13.03 14.89
CA ILE A 387 -9.32 -12.94 15.71
C ILE A 387 -8.14 -13.14 14.76
N PRO A 388 -7.25 -12.15 14.62
CA PRO A 388 -6.12 -12.28 13.73
C PRO A 388 -5.21 -13.43 14.20
N TYR A 389 -4.68 -14.19 13.26
CA TYR A 389 -3.94 -15.42 13.57
C TYR A 389 -2.46 -15.10 13.71
N PHE A 390 -1.94 -15.25 14.93
CA PHE A 390 -0.55 -14.92 15.22
C PHE A 390 0.23 -16.12 15.78
N PRO A 391 1.22 -16.63 15.03
CA PRO A 391 1.98 -17.81 15.44
C PRO A 391 3.07 -17.50 16.47
N LEU A 392 3.50 -16.23 16.61
CA LEU A 392 4.64 -15.86 17.47
C LEU A 392 4.25 -15.60 18.93
N LEU A 393 3.03 -15.13 19.18
CA LEU A 393 2.52 -14.82 20.50
C LEU A 393 1.21 -15.59 20.65
N GLY A 394 1.19 -16.60 21.52
CA GLY A 394 -0.01 -17.38 21.81
C GLY A 394 -1.21 -16.46 22.08
N VAL A 395 -2.37 -16.80 21.52
CA VAL A 395 -3.55 -15.94 21.29
C VAL A 395 -4.31 -15.57 22.58
N SER A 396 -3.65 -15.36 23.71
CA SER A 396 -4.33 -14.99 24.95
C SER A 396 -3.55 -13.89 25.68
N SER A 397 -4.15 -12.69 25.73
CA SER A 397 -3.82 -11.56 26.63
C SER A 397 -2.86 -10.45 26.17
N MET A 398 -2.96 -9.93 24.93
CA MET A 398 -2.29 -8.66 24.59
C MET A 398 -3.23 -7.44 24.71
N PRO A 399 -2.97 -6.49 25.65
CA PRO A 399 -3.77 -5.27 25.81
C PRO A 399 -3.76 -4.32 24.60
N SER A 400 -2.79 -4.47 23.70
CA SER A 400 -2.64 -3.67 22.49
C SER A 400 -3.61 -4.04 21.37
N GLN A 401 -4.20 -5.24 21.41
CA GLN A 401 -5.16 -5.70 20.40
C GLN A 401 -6.58 -5.13 20.63
N SER A 402 -6.96 -4.81 21.87
CA SER A 402 -8.31 -4.35 22.21
C SER A 402 -8.47 -2.83 22.26
N HIS A 403 -7.42 -2.05 21.92
CA HIS A 403 -7.49 -0.60 21.99
C HIS A 403 -8.50 -0.06 20.97
N ALA A 404 -9.59 0.54 21.46
CA ALA A 404 -10.62 1.18 20.65
C ALA A 404 -10.26 2.65 20.41
N PHE A 405 -10.41 3.10 19.18
CA PHE A 405 -10.11 4.48 18.81
C PHE A 405 -11.25 5.42 19.27
N PRO A 406 -10.96 6.71 19.52
CA PRO A 406 -11.99 7.69 19.77
C PRO A 406 -12.94 7.77 18.57
N LEU A 407 -14.26 7.75 18.82
CA LEU A 407 -15.24 7.90 17.75
C LEU A 407 -15.24 9.37 17.27
N PRO A 408 -14.91 9.65 16.01
CA PRO A 408 -15.07 10.98 15.43
C PRO A 408 -16.55 11.36 15.35
N ASP A 409 -16.85 12.61 15.67
CA ASP A 409 -18.18 13.19 15.47
C ASP A 409 -18.30 13.70 14.01
N GLY A 410 -19.47 13.50 13.40
CA GLY A 410 -19.74 13.85 12.00
C GLY A 410 -19.28 12.79 11.01
N ASP A 411 -18.83 13.21 9.82
CA ASP A 411 -18.50 12.32 8.69
C ASP A 411 -17.04 11.85 8.70
N SER A 412 -16.28 12.13 9.75
CA SER A 412 -14.88 11.69 9.86
C SER A 412 -14.78 10.25 10.31
N SER A 413 -13.70 9.55 9.95
CA SER A 413 -13.45 8.17 10.39
C SER A 413 -11.97 7.86 10.48
N TRP A 414 -11.60 6.90 11.33
CA TRP A 414 -10.27 6.32 11.36
C TRP A 414 -10.10 5.36 10.19
N VAL A 415 -8.99 5.51 9.47
CA VAL A 415 -8.73 4.81 8.21
C VAL A 415 -7.27 4.38 8.15
N LEU A 416 -7.03 3.17 7.64
CA LEU A 416 -5.73 2.75 7.13
C LEU A 416 -5.61 3.24 5.67
N ASP A 417 -4.70 4.17 5.44
CA ASP A 417 -4.40 4.74 4.13
C ASP A 417 -3.14 4.08 3.55
N PHE A 418 -3.27 3.42 2.40
CA PHE A 418 -2.19 2.78 1.65
C PHE A 418 -1.53 3.72 0.63
N GLY A 419 -1.89 5.00 0.64
CA GLY A 419 -1.33 6.05 -0.21
C GLY A 419 -2.00 6.14 -1.59
N ALA A 420 -1.58 7.14 -2.36
CA ALA A 420 -2.23 7.49 -3.64
C ALA A 420 -2.23 6.37 -4.68
N LYS A 421 -1.18 5.53 -4.72
CA LYS A 421 -1.11 4.38 -5.64
C LYS A 421 -1.98 3.20 -5.18
N GLY A 422 -2.36 3.17 -3.91
CA GLY A 422 -3.00 2.03 -3.27
C GLY A 422 -2.19 0.74 -3.38
N LEU A 423 -2.83 -0.38 -3.04
CA LEU A 423 -2.26 -1.71 -3.14
C LEU A 423 -3.14 -2.61 -4.00
N VAL A 424 -2.56 -3.26 -5.01
CA VAL A 424 -3.30 -4.23 -5.83
C VAL A 424 -3.60 -5.50 -5.02
N MET A 425 -4.87 -5.81 -4.87
CA MET A 425 -5.42 -6.95 -4.14
C MET A 425 -6.11 -7.91 -5.09
N ARG A 426 -6.00 -9.20 -4.78
CA ARG A 426 -6.82 -10.26 -5.40
C ARG A 426 -8.25 -10.18 -4.88
N ARG A 427 -9.22 -10.60 -5.69
CA ARG A 427 -10.63 -10.75 -5.29
C ARG A 427 -10.80 -11.57 -4.01
N SER A 428 -10.13 -12.72 -3.91
CA SER A 428 -10.14 -13.58 -2.73
C SER A 428 -9.62 -12.88 -1.48
N ALA A 429 -8.56 -12.09 -1.60
CA ALA A 429 -8.01 -11.30 -0.49
C ALA A 429 -8.94 -10.15 -0.08
N MET A 430 -9.59 -9.49 -1.04
CA MET A 430 -10.64 -8.49 -0.75
C MET A 430 -11.85 -9.11 -0.05
N GLN A 431 -12.26 -10.30 -0.47
CA GLN A 431 -13.34 -11.03 0.18
C GLN A 431 -12.99 -11.40 1.63
N ALA A 432 -11.76 -11.87 1.87
CA ALA A 432 -11.27 -12.14 3.22
C ALA A 432 -11.27 -10.87 4.09
N LEU A 433 -10.90 -9.72 3.52
CA LEU A 433 -10.91 -8.43 4.21
C LEU A 433 -12.34 -8.01 4.59
N VAL A 434 -13.30 -8.11 3.67
CA VAL A 434 -14.71 -7.78 3.93
C VAL A 434 -15.30 -8.70 5.01
N GLN A 435 -15.00 -10.00 4.95
CA GLN A 435 -15.43 -10.96 5.96
C GLN A 435 -14.83 -10.67 7.33
N ALA A 436 -13.55 -10.29 7.39
CA ALA A 436 -12.84 -9.98 8.62
C ALA A 436 -13.42 -8.76 9.37
N LEU A 437 -13.91 -7.77 8.63
CA LEU A 437 -14.46 -6.53 9.19
C LEU A 437 -15.93 -6.63 9.62
N GLY A 438 -16.57 -7.79 9.48
CA GLY A 438 -17.94 -7.99 9.97
C GLY A 438 -18.97 -7.07 9.30
N HIS A 439 -18.65 -6.46 8.15
CA HIS A 439 -19.56 -5.61 7.38
C HIS A 439 -20.68 -6.42 6.69
N VAL A 440 -20.88 -7.66 7.10
CA VAL A 440 -21.85 -8.62 6.58
C VAL A 440 -23.29 -8.09 6.73
N GLY A 441 -23.59 -7.27 7.76
CA GLY A 441 -24.95 -6.78 7.99
C GLY A 441 -25.49 -5.79 6.95
N ASP A 442 -24.62 -5.03 6.27
CA ASP A 442 -25.02 -4.03 5.26
C ASP A 442 -24.84 -4.54 3.82
N ILE A 443 -24.30 -5.76 3.72
CA ILE A 443 -23.99 -6.47 2.48
C ILE A 443 -24.73 -7.83 2.48
N ASP A 444 -25.66 -8.07 3.41
CA ASP A 444 -26.36 -9.37 3.52
C ASP A 444 -27.40 -9.59 2.40
N VAL A 445 -27.78 -8.52 1.69
CA VAL A 445 -28.58 -8.64 0.46
C VAL A 445 -27.68 -8.77 -0.79
N THR A 446 -26.38 -8.47 -0.70
CA THR A 446 -25.46 -8.41 -1.86
C THR A 446 -24.34 -9.47 -1.85
N LEU A 447 -24.08 -10.15 -0.74
CA LEU A 447 -23.09 -11.25 -0.63
C LEU A 447 -23.70 -12.65 -0.50
N SER A 448 -24.99 -12.75 -0.12
CA SER A 448 -25.68 -14.03 -0.03
C SER A 448 -26.09 -14.54 -1.42
N GLY A 449 -25.23 -15.37 -2.01
CA GLY A 449 -25.56 -16.40 -3.01
C GLY A 449 -26.01 -15.97 -4.42
N MET A 450 -26.74 -14.86 -4.58
CA MET A 450 -27.31 -14.41 -5.86
C MET A 450 -26.70 -13.10 -6.38
N GLY A 451 -26.21 -12.21 -5.50
CA GLY A 451 -25.60 -10.92 -5.91
C GLY A 451 -24.26 -11.05 -6.66
N PHE A 452 -23.44 -12.05 -6.31
CA PHE A 452 -22.17 -12.31 -6.99
C PHE A 452 -22.30 -13.07 -8.31
N MET A 453 -23.40 -13.82 -8.54
CA MET A 453 -23.63 -14.43 -9.85
C MET A 453 -23.90 -13.36 -10.92
N ASN A 454 -24.46 -12.21 -10.54
CA ASN A 454 -24.75 -11.12 -11.48
C ASN A 454 -23.57 -10.16 -11.72
N LEU A 455 -22.72 -9.92 -10.71
CA LEU A 455 -21.40 -9.30 -10.93
C LEU A 455 -20.49 -10.21 -11.76
N GLY A 456 -20.65 -11.53 -11.65
CA GLY A 456 -20.09 -12.50 -12.59
C GLY A 456 -20.50 -12.17 -14.02
N MET A 457 -21.79 -12.08 -14.34
CA MET A 457 -22.23 -11.90 -15.74
C MET A 457 -21.70 -10.63 -16.44
N GLY A 458 -21.47 -9.53 -15.71
CA GLY A 458 -20.89 -8.29 -16.26
C GLY A 458 -19.36 -8.22 -16.24
N LEU A 459 -18.71 -8.91 -15.32
CA LEU A 459 -17.24 -8.99 -15.20
C LEU A 459 -16.64 -10.18 -15.97
N ILE A 460 -17.47 -11.07 -16.54
CA ILE A 460 -17.07 -12.14 -17.47
C ILE A 460 -16.89 -11.61 -18.91
N SER A 461 -17.15 -10.32 -19.18
CA SER A 461 -16.62 -9.72 -20.42
C SER A 461 -15.10 -9.87 -20.40
N GLY A 462 -14.52 -10.40 -21.48
CA GLY A 462 -13.08 -10.65 -21.66
C GLY A 462 -12.21 -9.40 -21.69
N GLU A 463 -12.64 -8.33 -21.01
CA GLU A 463 -12.11 -6.98 -21.02
C GLU A 463 -11.62 -6.53 -19.64
N ASN A 464 -11.84 -7.31 -18.57
CA ASN A 464 -11.33 -6.95 -17.25
C ASN A 464 -9.87 -7.40 -17.06
N PRO A 465 -8.92 -6.47 -16.86
CA PRO A 465 -7.54 -6.82 -16.57
C PRO A 465 -7.47 -7.60 -15.26
N GLY A 466 -6.94 -8.82 -15.29
CA GLY A 466 -6.67 -9.59 -14.08
C GLY A 466 -5.77 -8.83 -13.11
N TRP A 467 -5.77 -9.17 -11.82
CA TRP A 467 -4.99 -8.42 -10.83
C TRP A 467 -3.49 -8.36 -11.16
N VAL A 468 -2.95 -9.34 -11.90
CA VAL A 468 -1.56 -9.32 -12.36
C VAL A 468 -1.30 -8.22 -13.39
N SER A 469 -2.20 -8.01 -14.35
CA SER A 469 -2.03 -6.92 -15.35
C SER A 469 -2.20 -5.55 -14.70
N MET A 470 -3.10 -5.42 -13.71
CA MET A 470 -3.17 -4.22 -12.86
C MET A 470 -1.86 -3.97 -12.09
N LEU A 471 -1.30 -4.99 -11.44
CA LEU A 471 -0.05 -4.89 -10.69
C LEU A 471 1.11 -4.43 -11.57
N LEU A 472 1.19 -4.94 -12.79
CA LEU A 472 2.24 -4.61 -13.75
C LEU A 472 1.96 -3.32 -14.54
N GLN A 473 0.83 -2.65 -14.28
CA GLN A 473 0.35 -1.47 -15.00
C GLN A 473 0.29 -1.67 -16.52
N LYS A 474 0.12 -2.92 -16.95
CA LYS A 474 -0.04 -3.28 -18.36
C LYS A 474 -1.53 -3.20 -18.69
N ARG A 475 -1.97 -2.01 -19.10
CA ARG A 475 -3.32 -1.80 -19.66
C ARG A 475 -3.38 -2.28 -21.11
N SER A 476 -2.91 -3.49 -21.39
CA SER A 476 -3.15 -4.13 -22.67
C SER A 476 -4.64 -4.46 -22.77
N ARG A 477 -5.28 -4.08 -23.88
CA ARG A 477 -6.69 -4.45 -24.20
C ARG A 477 -6.87 -5.97 -24.40
N ILE A 478 -5.77 -6.73 -24.38
CA ILE A 478 -5.73 -8.17 -24.61
C ILE A 478 -5.30 -8.84 -23.31
N ILE A 479 -6.17 -9.68 -22.76
CA ILE A 479 -5.83 -10.56 -21.64
C ILE A 479 -4.73 -11.51 -22.12
N THR A 480 -3.49 -11.26 -21.68
CA THR A 480 -2.40 -12.19 -21.92
C THR A 480 -2.52 -13.35 -20.95
N GLU A 481 -2.88 -14.53 -21.45
CA GLU A 481 -2.90 -15.76 -20.65
C GLU A 481 -1.52 -16.12 -20.09
N HIS A 482 -0.46 -15.72 -20.82
CA HIS A 482 0.92 -16.03 -20.49
C HIS A 482 1.78 -14.76 -20.52
N LEU A 483 2.63 -14.60 -19.51
CA LEU A 483 3.66 -13.57 -19.46
C LEU A 483 5.04 -14.24 -19.47
N TYR A 484 5.97 -13.65 -20.21
CA TYR A 484 7.32 -14.18 -20.40
C TYR A 484 8.35 -13.30 -19.70
N THR A 485 9.38 -13.90 -19.14
CA THR A 485 10.56 -13.17 -18.67
C THR A 485 11.80 -14.06 -18.76
N THR A 486 12.95 -13.46 -19.00
CA THR A 486 14.23 -14.17 -19.06
C THR A 486 15.15 -13.68 -17.97
N GLN A 487 15.56 -14.58 -17.07
CA GLN A 487 16.52 -14.27 -16.02
C GLN A 487 17.90 -14.85 -16.36
N THR A 488 18.91 -14.00 -16.42
CA THR A 488 20.31 -14.40 -16.59
C THR A 488 21.07 -14.33 -15.27
N SER A 489 21.83 -15.36 -14.94
CA SER A 489 22.72 -15.34 -13.76
C SER A 489 23.80 -14.27 -13.92
N PRO A 490 24.00 -13.35 -12.94
CA PRO A 490 25.06 -12.33 -13.00
C PRO A 490 26.46 -12.93 -13.20
N ASN A 491 26.72 -14.09 -12.60
CA ASN A 491 28.00 -14.79 -12.65
C ASN A 491 28.02 -15.93 -13.69
N ARG A 492 26.97 -16.05 -14.52
CA ARG A 492 26.81 -17.14 -15.52
C ARG A 492 26.97 -18.55 -14.93
N LEU A 493 26.59 -18.74 -13.66
CA LEU A 493 26.72 -20.03 -12.96
C LEU A 493 25.76 -21.10 -13.50
N TYR A 494 24.64 -20.68 -14.07
CA TYR A 494 23.63 -21.54 -14.68
C TYR A 494 23.15 -20.90 -16.01
N PRO A 495 22.61 -21.71 -16.95
CA PRO A 495 22.04 -21.20 -18.19
C PRO A 495 20.87 -20.22 -17.94
N PRO A 496 20.56 -19.30 -18.87
CA PRO A 496 19.42 -18.41 -18.75
C PRO A 496 18.12 -19.16 -18.46
N ILE A 497 17.30 -18.65 -17.55
CA ILE A 497 16.01 -19.23 -17.18
C ILE A 497 14.94 -18.48 -17.96
N HIS A 498 14.19 -19.17 -18.81
CA HIS A 498 13.01 -18.62 -19.47
C HIS A 498 11.78 -18.98 -18.66
N LEU A 499 11.18 -17.98 -18.02
CA LEU A 499 9.98 -18.15 -17.24
C LEU A 499 8.74 -17.82 -18.06
N THR A 500 7.78 -18.74 -18.05
CA THR A 500 6.41 -18.50 -18.49
C THR A 500 5.49 -18.49 -17.28
N LEU A 501 4.89 -17.35 -16.98
CA LEU A 501 3.86 -17.20 -15.96
C LEU A 501 2.49 -17.43 -16.59
N ARG A 502 1.75 -18.41 -16.06
CA ARG A 502 0.33 -18.55 -16.36
C ARG A 502 -0.46 -17.56 -15.51
N VAL A 503 -1.04 -16.54 -16.14
CA VAL A 503 -1.78 -15.49 -15.44
C VAL A 503 -3.07 -16.09 -14.86
N PRO A 504 -3.32 -15.99 -13.55
CA PRO A 504 -4.55 -16.47 -12.96
C PRO A 504 -5.74 -15.63 -13.44
N ASN A 505 -6.83 -16.30 -13.80
CA ASN A 505 -8.10 -15.65 -14.16
C ASN A 505 -8.84 -15.22 -12.87
N GLU A 506 -8.31 -14.22 -12.19
CA GLU A 506 -8.89 -13.62 -10.99
C GLU A 506 -8.87 -12.09 -11.13
N ALA A 507 -10.00 -11.45 -10.81
CA ALA A 507 -10.13 -9.99 -10.83
C ALA A 507 -9.24 -9.32 -9.77
N GLY A 508 -8.77 -8.11 -10.07
CA GLY A 508 -8.00 -7.26 -9.18
C GLY A 508 -8.75 -6.03 -8.69
N PHE A 509 -8.31 -5.50 -7.55
CA PHE A 509 -8.82 -4.28 -6.94
C PHE A 509 -7.67 -3.44 -6.39
N VAL A 510 -7.76 -2.11 -6.43
CA VAL A 510 -6.78 -1.24 -5.76
C VAL A 510 -7.29 -0.86 -4.38
N LEU A 511 -6.70 -1.44 -3.33
CA LEU A 511 -6.96 -1.07 -1.94
C LEU A 511 -6.30 0.26 -1.63
N GLY A 512 -7.09 1.32 -1.51
CA GLY A 512 -6.62 2.65 -1.14
C GLY A 512 -6.78 2.92 0.35
N ARG A 513 -8.01 2.82 0.86
CA ARG A 513 -8.37 3.22 2.21
C ARG A 513 -9.34 2.24 2.85
N VAL A 514 -9.10 1.89 4.13
CA VAL A 514 -9.97 0.97 4.89
C VAL A 514 -10.33 1.58 6.23
N ARG A 515 -11.62 1.73 6.52
CA ARG A 515 -12.10 2.22 7.82
C ARG A 515 -11.81 1.20 8.92
N VAL A 516 -11.34 1.69 10.07
CA VAL A 516 -11.02 0.89 11.25
C VAL A 516 -11.59 1.54 12.51
N ARG A 517 -11.90 0.72 13.52
CA ARG A 517 -12.50 1.15 14.80
C ARG A 517 -11.60 0.85 16.00
N ASN A 518 -10.71 -0.13 15.86
CA ASN A 518 -9.83 -0.58 16.92
C ASN A 518 -8.55 -1.21 16.33
N MET A 519 -7.58 -1.48 17.19
CA MET A 519 -6.31 -2.10 16.79
C MET A 519 -6.48 -3.56 16.32
N ALA A 520 -7.48 -4.31 16.78
CA ALA A 520 -7.71 -5.67 16.29
C ALA A 520 -8.05 -5.67 14.79
N GLU A 521 -8.93 -4.78 14.35
CA GLU A 521 -9.25 -4.60 12.93
C GLU A 521 -8.01 -4.19 12.12
N VAL A 522 -7.19 -3.28 12.66
CA VAL A 522 -5.91 -2.89 12.04
C VAL A 522 -5.04 -4.12 11.83
N TRP A 523 -4.82 -4.92 12.86
CA TRP A 523 -3.97 -6.11 12.77
C TRP A 523 -4.50 -7.16 11.80
N THR A 524 -5.80 -7.42 11.80
CA THR A 524 -6.42 -8.36 10.85
C THR A 524 -6.28 -7.90 9.40
N ILE A 525 -6.48 -6.61 9.12
CA ILE A 525 -6.28 -6.06 7.77
C ILE A 525 -4.81 -6.21 7.36
N LEU A 526 -3.87 -5.85 8.23
CA LEU A 526 -2.44 -5.90 7.90
C LEU A 526 -1.93 -7.33 7.70
N GLU A 527 -2.54 -8.34 8.32
CA GLU A 527 -2.25 -9.76 8.08
C GLU A 527 -2.61 -10.17 6.65
N ILE A 528 -3.83 -9.83 6.20
CA ILE A 528 -4.31 -10.13 4.83
C ILE A 528 -3.48 -9.38 3.80
N VAL A 529 -3.21 -8.10 4.06
CA VAL A 529 -2.43 -7.25 3.14
C VAL A 529 -0.99 -7.75 3.01
N ARG A 530 -0.39 -8.24 4.08
CA ARG A 530 0.99 -8.76 4.07
C ARG A 530 1.16 -9.97 3.16
N GLU A 531 0.22 -10.92 3.18
CA GLU A 531 0.24 -12.07 2.25
C GLU A 531 0.20 -11.57 0.79
N GLN A 532 -0.66 -10.60 0.49
CA GLN A 532 -0.72 -10.00 -0.84
C GLN A 532 0.57 -9.23 -1.19
N CYS A 533 1.20 -8.56 -0.22
CA CYS A 533 2.48 -7.87 -0.44
C CYS A 533 3.59 -8.85 -0.80
N TRP A 534 3.67 -10.02 -0.17
CA TRP A 534 4.63 -11.06 -0.53
C TRP A 534 4.48 -11.49 -2.00
N LEU A 535 3.24 -11.67 -2.45
CA LEU A 535 2.93 -12.04 -3.83
C LEU A 535 3.29 -10.94 -4.81
N ASN A 536 2.82 -9.72 -4.55
CA ASN A 536 3.05 -8.55 -5.39
C ASN A 536 4.55 -8.28 -5.53
N ASN A 537 5.30 -8.32 -4.43
CA ASN A 537 6.75 -8.14 -4.43
C ASN A 537 7.47 -9.23 -5.23
N THR A 538 6.97 -10.48 -5.19
CA THR A 538 7.57 -11.57 -5.95
C THR A 538 7.35 -11.38 -7.45
N ILE A 539 6.14 -11.03 -7.88
CA ILE A 539 5.82 -10.86 -9.31
C ILE A 539 6.46 -9.59 -9.87
N SER A 540 6.37 -8.47 -9.16
CA SER A 540 6.94 -7.19 -9.59
C SER A 540 8.47 -7.15 -9.56
N SER A 541 9.14 -8.17 -9.01
CA SER A 541 10.60 -8.29 -9.05
C SER A 541 11.14 -8.63 -10.44
N TYR A 542 10.29 -9.08 -11.36
CA TYR A 542 10.66 -9.46 -12.72
C TYR A 542 10.13 -8.47 -13.76
N VAL A 543 10.89 -8.32 -14.85
CA VAL A 543 10.46 -7.56 -16.02
C VAL A 543 9.71 -8.52 -16.93
N TRP A 544 8.40 -8.33 -17.03
CA TRP A 544 7.53 -9.20 -17.82
C TRP A 544 7.34 -8.66 -19.22
N GLU A 545 7.15 -9.55 -20.18
CA GLU A 545 6.86 -9.28 -21.59
C GLU A 545 5.63 -10.09 -22.04
N GLU A 546 4.84 -9.53 -22.94
CA GLU A 546 3.59 -10.14 -23.43
C GLU A 546 3.84 -11.10 -24.59
N THR A 547 4.87 -10.81 -25.38
CA THR A 547 5.36 -11.70 -26.42
C THR A 547 6.59 -12.41 -25.92
N PRO A 548 6.79 -13.69 -26.26
CA PRO A 548 8.08 -14.32 -26.03
C PRO A 548 9.11 -13.53 -26.85
N GLN A 549 10.19 -13.08 -26.20
CA GLN A 549 11.39 -12.68 -26.95
C GLN A 549 11.84 -13.90 -27.77
N HIS A 550 11.42 -13.95 -29.04
CA HIS A 550 12.17 -14.67 -30.04
C HIS A 550 13.51 -13.97 -30.10
N THR A 551 14.51 -14.59 -29.49
CA THR A 551 15.88 -14.40 -29.91
C THR A 551 15.92 -14.87 -31.36
N ASP A 552 15.67 -13.93 -32.28
CA ASP A 552 16.09 -14.09 -33.66
C ASP A 552 17.57 -14.51 -33.61
N THR A 553 17.87 -15.66 -34.21
CA THR A 553 19.16 -16.37 -34.25
C THR A 553 19.49 -17.30 -33.07
N LEU A 554 18.77 -18.41 -32.97
CA LEU A 554 19.37 -19.75 -32.97
C LEU A 554 18.27 -20.74 -33.34
N GLU A 555 18.58 -21.62 -34.29
CA GLU A 555 17.75 -22.75 -34.68
C GLU A 555 17.11 -23.40 -33.44
N ALA A 556 15.82 -23.74 -33.56
CA ALA A 556 15.04 -24.42 -32.53
C ALA A 556 15.94 -25.32 -31.67
N PRO A 557 15.91 -25.23 -30.32
CA PRO A 557 16.83 -25.98 -29.48
C PRO A 557 16.69 -27.45 -29.85
N GLY A 558 17.70 -27.96 -30.56
CA GLY A 558 17.65 -29.28 -31.14
C GLY A 558 17.29 -30.27 -30.04
N LEU A 559 16.33 -31.15 -30.32
CA LEU A 559 15.97 -32.28 -29.45
C LEU A 559 17.23 -32.98 -28.89
N GLU A 560 18.33 -32.97 -29.65
CA GLU A 560 19.67 -33.42 -29.29
C GLU A 560 20.30 -32.70 -28.06
N ASN A 561 20.12 -31.39 -27.88
CA ASN A 561 20.64 -30.65 -26.71
C ASN A 561 19.82 -30.93 -25.44
N LEU A 562 18.51 -31.12 -25.58
CA LEU A 562 17.59 -31.54 -24.52
C LEU A 562 17.85 -33.01 -24.11
N LEU A 563 18.09 -33.90 -25.06
CA LEU A 563 18.40 -35.31 -24.84
C LEU A 563 19.83 -35.56 -24.35
N SER A 564 20.77 -34.63 -24.59
CA SER A 564 22.16 -34.72 -24.11
C SER A 564 22.42 -34.04 -22.76
N GLY A 565 21.40 -33.42 -22.15
CA GLY A 565 21.53 -32.73 -20.86
C GLY A 565 22.34 -31.43 -20.91
N LYS A 566 22.59 -30.88 -22.11
CA LYS A 566 23.24 -29.57 -22.31
C LYS A 566 22.18 -28.49 -22.53
N PHE A 567 21.63 -27.97 -21.45
CA PHE A 567 20.66 -26.88 -21.50
C PHE A 567 21.33 -25.57 -21.94
N LEU A 568 20.95 -25.05 -23.11
CA LEU A 568 21.26 -23.67 -23.54
C LEU A 568 20.44 -22.65 -22.73
N SER A 569 19.27 -23.08 -22.24
CA SER A 569 18.37 -22.33 -21.36
C SER A 569 17.49 -23.29 -20.55
N ILE A 570 17.03 -22.87 -19.37
CA ILE A 570 16.14 -23.65 -18.50
C ILE A 570 14.70 -23.15 -18.70
N PRO A 571 13.82 -23.89 -19.41
CA PRO A 571 12.41 -23.53 -19.49
C PRO A 571 11.73 -23.76 -18.13
N THR A 572 11.08 -22.74 -17.60
CA THR A 572 10.39 -22.80 -16.31
C THR A 572 8.96 -22.30 -16.45
N GLN A 573 7.98 -23.06 -15.97
CA GLN A 573 6.60 -22.62 -15.89
C GLN A 573 6.26 -22.24 -14.44
N MET A 574 5.65 -21.07 -14.24
CA MET A 574 5.16 -20.62 -12.95
C MET A 574 3.63 -20.56 -12.96
N ASN A 575 3.00 -21.20 -11.98
CA ASN A 575 1.56 -21.15 -11.75
C ASN A 575 1.30 -20.60 -10.35
N ILE A 576 0.33 -19.68 -10.24
CA ILE A 576 -0.11 -19.10 -8.96
C ILE A 576 -1.35 -19.87 -8.50
N SER A 577 -1.33 -20.43 -7.30
CA SER A 577 -2.51 -21.05 -6.71
C SER A 577 -3.44 -19.98 -6.12
N THR A 578 -4.65 -19.88 -6.65
CA THR A 578 -5.65 -18.87 -6.21
C THR A 578 -6.80 -19.46 -5.40
N GLY A 579 -6.90 -20.79 -5.29
CA GLY A 579 -8.09 -21.48 -4.78
C GLY A 579 -8.05 -21.99 -3.33
N SER A 580 -6.88 -22.11 -2.70
CA SER A 580 -6.76 -22.66 -1.34
C SER A 580 -5.60 -22.03 -0.58
N ALA A 581 -5.85 -21.56 0.64
CA ALA A 581 -4.77 -21.20 1.56
C ALA A 581 -3.95 -22.46 1.91
N PRO A 582 -2.61 -22.35 2.01
CA PRO A 582 -1.80 -21.13 1.86
C PRO A 582 -1.55 -20.75 0.38
N LEU A 583 -1.46 -19.45 0.12
CA LEU A 583 -1.02 -18.94 -1.18
C LEU A 583 0.34 -19.52 -1.57
N SER A 584 0.42 -20.10 -2.77
CA SER A 584 1.62 -20.75 -3.26
C SER A 584 1.96 -20.43 -4.71
N LEU A 585 3.26 -20.43 -4.98
CA LEU A 585 3.86 -20.34 -6.30
C LEU A 585 4.41 -21.71 -6.65
N LEU A 586 3.87 -22.32 -7.70
CA LEU A 586 4.33 -23.61 -8.22
C LEU A 586 5.22 -23.36 -9.44
N LEU A 587 6.50 -23.71 -9.34
CA LEU A 587 7.47 -23.66 -10.42
C LEU A 587 7.73 -25.08 -10.94
N GLN A 588 7.70 -25.26 -12.25
CA GLN A 588 7.99 -26.51 -12.92
C GLN A 588 9.17 -26.32 -13.86
N PHE A 589 10.24 -27.10 -13.70
CA PHE A 589 11.45 -26.97 -14.50
C PHE A 589 12.15 -28.33 -14.69
N PRO A 590 12.88 -28.52 -15.80
CA PRO A 590 13.67 -29.72 -16.03
C PRO A 590 14.96 -29.71 -15.21
N VAL A 591 15.36 -30.89 -14.75
CA VAL A 591 16.64 -31.10 -14.04
C VAL A 591 17.58 -31.96 -14.89
N PRO A 592 18.90 -31.69 -14.89
CA PRO A 592 19.87 -32.52 -15.59
C PRO A 592 19.90 -33.95 -15.03
N CYS A 593 19.77 -34.95 -15.93
CA CYS A 593 19.90 -36.37 -15.60
C CYS A 593 21.00 -37.01 -16.45
N LYS A 594 21.85 -37.85 -15.85
CA LYS A 594 22.90 -38.60 -16.58
C LYS A 594 22.23 -39.70 -17.42
N GLY A 595 22.01 -39.45 -18.71
CA GLY A 595 21.68 -40.48 -19.72
C GLY A 595 20.20 -40.77 -20.02
N GLY A 596 19.30 -39.78 -19.97
CA GLY A 596 17.88 -39.97 -20.33
C GLY A 596 17.09 -38.66 -20.50
N VAL A 597 15.77 -38.78 -20.74
CA VAL A 597 14.85 -37.63 -20.78
C VAL A 597 14.92 -36.89 -19.45
N PRO A 598 15.15 -35.57 -19.43
CA PRO A 598 15.27 -34.81 -18.20
C PRO A 598 13.95 -34.82 -17.44
N SER A 599 14.00 -35.21 -16.17
CA SER A 599 12.82 -35.24 -15.32
C SER A 599 12.40 -33.82 -14.91
N VAL A 600 11.09 -33.60 -14.84
CA VAL A 600 10.51 -32.32 -14.44
C VAL A 600 10.25 -32.33 -12.94
N VAL A 601 10.89 -31.38 -12.25
CA VAL A 601 10.71 -31.15 -10.82
C VAL A 601 9.71 -30.02 -10.60
N GLN A 602 8.92 -30.16 -9.55
CA GLN A 602 8.02 -29.15 -9.05
C GLN A 602 8.58 -28.54 -7.76
N LEU A 603 8.76 -27.22 -7.74
CA LEU A 603 9.10 -26.45 -6.56
C LEU A 603 7.88 -25.62 -6.17
N MET A 604 7.30 -25.89 -5.01
CA MET A 604 6.23 -25.07 -4.45
C MET A 604 6.78 -24.20 -3.33
N ALA A 605 6.67 -22.88 -3.49
CA ALA A 605 6.96 -21.91 -2.45
C ALA A 605 5.63 -21.31 -1.95
N SER A 606 5.29 -21.53 -0.69
CA SER A 606 4.06 -21.02 -0.08
C SER A 606 4.34 -20.05 1.05
N TYR A 607 3.53 -18.99 1.15
CA TYR A 607 3.54 -18.10 2.31
C TYR A 607 2.97 -18.85 3.52
N ASP A 608 3.79 -19.01 4.57
CA ASP A 608 3.40 -19.73 5.79
C ASP A 608 4.02 -19.04 7.01
N PRO A 609 3.25 -18.24 7.78
CA PRO A 609 3.77 -17.51 8.93
C PRO A 609 4.17 -18.43 10.09
N THR A 610 3.71 -19.69 10.10
CA THR A 610 4.06 -20.71 11.11
C THR A 610 5.44 -21.33 10.84
N ALA A 611 5.90 -21.30 9.59
CA ALA A 611 7.23 -21.77 9.22
C ALA A 611 8.32 -20.89 9.86
N PRO A 612 9.50 -21.44 10.19
CA PRO A 612 10.55 -20.71 10.93
C PRO A 612 10.99 -19.40 10.27
N ARG A 613 10.92 -19.32 8.94
CA ARG A 613 11.32 -18.16 8.13
C ARG A 613 10.15 -17.51 7.37
N GLY A 614 8.91 -17.89 7.69
CA GLY A 614 7.70 -17.32 7.08
C GLY A 614 7.42 -17.81 5.64
N THR A 615 8.14 -18.82 5.18
CA THR A 615 7.97 -19.44 3.86
C THR A 615 8.17 -20.94 4.00
N ARG A 616 7.31 -21.72 3.34
CA ARG A 616 7.40 -23.17 3.30
C ARG A 616 7.72 -23.60 1.88
N ILE A 617 8.73 -24.47 1.76
CA ILE A 617 9.17 -25.04 0.49
C ILE A 617 8.73 -26.49 0.44
N GLN A 618 8.17 -26.92 -0.69
CA GLN A 618 7.84 -28.32 -0.94
C GLN A 618 8.34 -28.71 -2.33
N PHE A 619 8.94 -29.90 -2.43
CA PHE A 619 9.37 -30.47 -3.69
C PHE A 619 8.41 -31.58 -4.12
N GLY A 620 8.08 -31.59 -5.40
CA GLY A 620 7.33 -32.66 -6.05
C GLY A 620 8.03 -33.13 -7.32
N ALA A 621 7.65 -34.29 -7.82
CA ALA A 621 8.09 -34.82 -9.09
C ALA A 621 6.88 -35.11 -9.96
N LEU A 622 6.93 -34.75 -11.24
CA LEU A 622 5.92 -35.21 -12.20
C LEU A 622 6.15 -36.67 -12.62
N ASP A 623 7.39 -37.14 -12.55
CA ASP A 623 7.78 -38.53 -12.82
C ASP A 623 8.13 -39.28 -11.53
N SER A 624 7.50 -40.43 -11.31
CA SER A 624 7.62 -41.27 -10.11
C SER A 624 8.97 -41.99 -9.94
N LYS A 625 9.94 -41.79 -10.85
CA LYS A 625 11.20 -42.55 -10.92
C LYS A 625 12.39 -41.92 -10.20
N LEU A 626 12.27 -40.68 -9.73
CA LEU A 626 13.30 -40.02 -8.94
C LEU A 626 12.91 -40.00 -7.45
N PRO A 627 13.82 -40.35 -6.52
CA PRO A 627 13.66 -40.03 -5.10
C PRO A 627 13.92 -38.54 -4.87
N VAL A 628 13.11 -37.68 -5.51
CA VAL A 628 13.18 -36.21 -5.45
C VAL A 628 13.15 -35.71 -4.01
N THR A 629 12.37 -36.36 -3.14
CA THR A 629 12.28 -36.02 -1.71
C THR A 629 13.58 -36.28 -0.94
N GLU A 630 14.38 -37.28 -1.30
CA GLU A 630 15.60 -37.64 -0.56
C GLU A 630 16.81 -36.80 -1.01
N THR A 631 16.91 -36.48 -2.31
CA THR A 631 18.02 -35.68 -2.85
C THR A 631 17.79 -34.17 -2.70
N LEU A 632 16.56 -33.69 -2.91
CA LEU A 632 16.24 -32.25 -2.82
C LEU A 632 15.84 -31.81 -1.40
N GLY A 633 15.34 -32.73 -0.58
CA GLY A 633 15.05 -32.45 0.84
C GLY A 633 16.30 -32.02 1.62
N GLN A 634 17.49 -32.49 1.24
CA GLN A 634 18.77 -32.05 1.84
C GLN A 634 19.05 -30.56 1.61
N PHE A 635 18.52 -29.98 0.53
CA PHE A 635 18.71 -28.59 0.18
C PHE A 635 17.59 -27.67 0.67
N GLU A 636 16.54 -28.19 1.32
CA GLU A 636 15.34 -27.42 1.68
C GLU A 636 15.67 -26.11 2.42
N ASN A 637 16.52 -26.18 3.46
CA ASN A 637 16.93 -25.01 4.24
C ASN A 637 17.75 -23.98 3.43
N GLN A 638 18.50 -24.44 2.43
CA GLN A 638 19.31 -23.58 1.56
C GLN A 638 18.44 -22.94 0.47
N VAL A 639 17.51 -23.72 -0.09
CA VAL A 639 16.55 -23.25 -1.10
C VAL A 639 15.61 -22.21 -0.51
N ASP A 640 15.10 -22.43 0.70
CA ASP A 640 14.29 -21.44 1.40
C ASP A 640 15.02 -20.10 1.58
N GLU A 641 16.31 -20.15 1.94
CA GLU A 641 17.15 -18.95 2.03
C GLU A 641 17.30 -18.22 0.68
N VAL A 642 17.51 -18.98 -0.40
CA VAL A 642 17.61 -18.43 -1.77
C VAL A 642 16.27 -17.84 -2.22
N VAL A 643 15.15 -18.52 -1.97
CA VAL A 643 13.80 -18.03 -2.29
C VAL A 643 13.53 -16.71 -1.57
N ARG A 644 13.90 -16.61 -0.29
CA ARG A 644 13.71 -15.41 0.52
C ARG A 644 14.52 -14.22 0.02
N ARG A 645 15.80 -14.43 -0.31
CA ARG A 645 16.75 -13.34 -0.62
C ARG A 645 16.90 -13.01 -2.10
N ALA A 646 16.67 -13.98 -2.98
CA ALA A 646 16.88 -13.85 -4.43
C ALA A 646 15.63 -14.21 -5.26
N GLY A 647 14.56 -14.69 -4.61
CA GLY A 647 13.29 -15.01 -5.25
C GLY A 647 13.21 -16.47 -5.74
N PRO A 648 11.99 -16.98 -6.02
CA PRO A 648 11.78 -18.37 -6.45
C PRO A 648 12.52 -18.77 -7.74
N LEU A 649 12.73 -17.85 -8.68
CA LEU A 649 13.46 -18.15 -9.91
C LEU A 649 14.96 -18.35 -9.69
N ALA A 650 15.57 -17.54 -8.81
CA ALA A 650 16.97 -17.72 -8.47
C ALA A 650 17.22 -19.09 -7.81
N ALA A 651 16.23 -19.60 -7.06
CA ALA A 651 16.28 -20.94 -6.48
C ALA A 651 16.29 -22.04 -7.55
N VAL A 652 15.56 -21.88 -8.66
CA VAL A 652 15.61 -22.82 -9.81
C VAL A 652 17.03 -22.88 -10.39
N GLY A 653 17.63 -21.73 -10.67
CA GLY A 653 19.00 -21.66 -11.20
C GLY A 653 20.05 -22.22 -10.24
N TRP A 654 19.91 -21.91 -8.95
CA TRP A 654 20.79 -22.44 -7.91
C TRP A 654 20.67 -23.97 -7.79
N LEU A 655 19.45 -24.52 -7.78
CA LEU A 655 19.22 -25.96 -7.75
C LEU A 655 19.82 -26.66 -8.97
N HIS A 656 19.64 -26.09 -10.16
CA HIS A 656 20.25 -26.62 -11.38
C HIS A 656 21.78 -26.61 -11.32
N ALA A 657 22.40 -25.58 -10.70
CA ALA A 657 23.84 -25.54 -10.51
C ALA A 657 24.34 -26.60 -9.52
N GLN A 658 23.64 -26.80 -8.39
CA GLN A 658 24.00 -27.82 -7.40
C GLN A 658 23.86 -29.25 -7.94
N LEU A 659 22.75 -29.54 -8.63
CA LEU A 659 22.47 -30.87 -9.17
C LEU A 659 23.40 -31.26 -10.34
N LYS A 660 24.03 -30.27 -10.99
CA LYS A 660 25.10 -30.51 -11.99
C LYS A 660 26.43 -30.88 -11.34
N ALA A 661 26.68 -30.44 -10.11
CA ALA A 661 27.93 -30.70 -9.38
C ALA A 661 27.96 -32.10 -8.72
N VAL A 662 26.79 -32.71 -8.51
CA VAL A 662 26.58 -34.09 -8.04
C VAL A 662 26.51 -35.05 -9.24
#